data_AF-A0A944S945-F1
#
_entry.id   AF-A0A944S945-F1
#
_cell.length_a   1.000
_cell.length_b   1.000
_cell.length_c   1.000
_cell.angle_alpha   90.00
_cell.angle_beta   90.00
_cell.angle_gamma   90.00
#
_symmetry.space_group_name_H-M   'P 1'
#
loop_
_entity.id
_entity.type
_entity.pdbx_description
1 polymer ?
#
loop_
_entity_poly.entity_id
_entity_poly.type
_entity_poly.pdbx_seq_one_letter_code
_entity_poly.pdbx_strand_id
1 'polypeptide(L)'
;MKAPNGKPTKLSEKQWVQVRTPAFKEWFGDWEVDSRNTEVNRQIEDWAAGDILSSVILNIGKPSDVLLEHGVADLPITLTQMVINKAVNKKHDVSVKDLKDIVMSVQSPIAIFKDKAGSDTRIIVTEIRHSDGNVIAVIRMNTTRDGLEINDIRSIHPKRDSSIAYWVGDGLLLGLEKDKGRKWLENSVASNSRQPQVSTTFDDSIIYDSSKMSSVSKVVDDNGEPLVVYHGTQAESFNEFSENSYFTNKKETAERYSDQLQPDGIERTPNVYEVFLNIKKIKEMPMFSLYEDYASQLKKRGVNGTIAPMGNSGAYEFVVQSPNQIKSATDNTGAFSESGDIRFSKQDGDTETLETVSGDKSQLHISALTAPVLKHEAVEIIVNETRRKLALFGDLPINTISTESDLPAHIIKQAEKDGATGEIKAVYDPHTKTVYIVADRMTSRQNIEEAIAHEALGHYGVRVLLGKDVKKAFNQSGMPMFMTHWRDKIPSMKSVRNAWGDFPEVVLLSKLGSAKNHQGYEAAKGGDMDAALDVVNSIITEEKIEEIHRILQGRKPILAPVIADELSGENKLPIAYASILSEKLGLQVDNGIVQIVRAYHTDAGAFHRIAINPIFEGEIVEDQDYLIIDDTLAMGGTVTSLKGYIEINGGRVILASTLTGYPAAANIVVKENMIQSLRDKHGDELEEYLKKELEYGIEKLTQGEAGHIKATPSVDELRKRIVEAKREAGRDESSRRNTFPAPKDQINPNEPPSSEGVSDSEPPMLSRSPSSNNNEGSFSTTQELGKDVPDLY
;
A
#
# COMPACT_ATOMS: atom_id res chain seq x y z
N MET A 1 24.15 -0.47 -0.42
CA MET A 1 23.65 0.44 0.66
C MET A 1 22.12 0.46 0.63
N LYS A 2 21.45 0.93 1.70
CA LYS A 2 19.99 1.01 1.83
C LYS A 2 19.55 2.31 2.50
N ALA A 3 18.32 2.74 2.23
CA ALA A 3 17.66 3.85 2.91
C ALA A 3 17.02 3.41 4.25
N PRO A 4 16.59 4.33 5.15
CA PRO A 4 15.99 3.97 6.44
C PRO A 4 14.67 3.17 6.36
N ASN A 5 14.00 3.18 5.20
CA ASN A 5 12.83 2.36 4.90
C ASN A 5 13.18 0.93 4.41
N GLY A 6 14.46 0.60 4.25
CA GLY A 6 14.95 -0.72 3.82
C GLY A 6 15.05 -0.94 2.30
N LYS A 7 14.60 0.01 1.47
CA LYS A 7 14.79 0.00 0.01
C LYS A 7 16.25 0.33 -0.37
N PRO A 8 16.69 0.06 -1.61
CA PRO A 8 17.96 0.57 -2.13
C PRO A 8 18.03 2.10 -2.06
N THR A 9 19.20 2.65 -1.77
CA THR A 9 19.42 4.10 -1.81
C THR A 9 19.44 4.61 -3.26
N LYS A 10 19.04 5.87 -3.47
CA LYS A 10 19.26 6.60 -4.73
C LYS A 10 20.57 7.40 -4.75
N LEU A 11 21.29 7.47 -3.63
CA LEU A 11 22.54 8.19 -3.48
C LEU A 11 23.73 7.35 -3.96
N SER A 12 24.75 8.01 -4.51
CA SER A 12 26.06 7.37 -4.69
C SER A 12 26.70 7.01 -3.34
N GLU A 13 27.71 6.14 -3.32
CA GLU A 13 28.37 5.71 -2.08
C GLU A 13 28.92 6.88 -1.25
N LYS A 14 29.60 7.83 -1.92
CA LYS A 14 30.09 9.06 -1.28
C LYS A 14 28.94 9.84 -0.63
N GLN A 15 27.87 10.08 -1.39
CA GLN A 15 26.70 10.81 -0.91
C GLN A 15 26.01 10.09 0.25
N TRP A 16 25.83 8.76 0.17
CA TRP A 16 25.15 7.94 1.18
C TRP A 16 25.87 7.98 2.54
N VAL A 17 27.20 7.97 2.54
CA VAL A 17 28.03 8.20 3.74
C VAL A 17 27.94 9.66 4.19
N GLN A 18 28.08 10.60 3.25
CA GLN A 18 28.13 12.04 3.52
C GLN A 18 26.85 12.55 4.21
N VAL A 19 25.66 12.11 3.78
CA VAL A 19 24.38 12.50 4.40
C VAL A 19 24.16 11.95 5.82
N ARG A 20 25.02 11.04 6.29
CA ARG A 20 24.97 10.45 7.64
C ARG A 20 26.05 11.01 8.57
N THR A 21 26.88 11.93 8.10
CA THR A 21 27.84 12.63 8.96
C THR A 21 27.14 13.57 9.93
N PRO A 22 27.67 13.79 11.16
CA PRO A 22 27.13 14.76 12.10
C PRO A 22 27.04 16.18 11.52
N ALA A 23 28.05 16.62 10.75
CA ALA A 23 28.04 17.93 10.08
C ALA A 23 26.89 18.08 9.07
N PHE A 24 26.59 17.04 8.28
CA PHE A 24 25.43 17.06 7.40
C PHE A 24 24.11 17.15 8.19
N LYS A 25 23.96 16.34 9.24
CA LYS A 25 22.76 16.35 10.10
C LYS A 25 22.60 17.66 10.89
N GLU A 26 23.69 18.34 11.24
CA GLU A 26 23.67 19.66 11.88
C GLU A 26 23.09 20.73 10.95
N TRP A 27 23.51 20.75 9.67
CA TRP A 27 23.00 21.67 8.66
C TRP A 27 21.57 21.30 8.20
N PHE A 28 21.39 20.08 7.69
CA PHE A 28 20.15 19.59 7.06
C PHE A 28 19.05 19.21 8.06
N GLY A 29 19.42 18.88 9.30
CA GLY A 29 18.58 18.22 10.31
C GLY A 29 18.65 16.68 10.21
N ASP A 30 18.24 15.98 11.27
CA ASP A 30 18.24 14.50 11.29
C ASP A 30 17.05 13.91 10.52
N TRP A 31 17.26 13.82 9.21
CA TRP A 31 16.35 13.25 8.24
C TRP A 31 16.05 11.75 8.44
N GLU A 32 16.93 10.99 9.10
CA GLU A 32 16.67 9.57 9.39
C GLU A 32 15.59 9.43 10.47
N VAL A 33 15.51 10.38 11.40
CA VAL A 33 14.44 10.48 12.40
C VAL A 33 13.15 11.03 11.79
N ASP A 34 13.23 12.00 10.88
CA ASP A 34 12.05 12.54 10.18
C ASP A 34 11.38 11.49 9.26
N SER A 35 12.17 10.74 8.49
CA SER A 35 11.72 9.59 7.69
C SER A 35 11.08 8.49 8.55
N ARG A 36 11.74 8.16 9.68
CA ARG A 36 11.24 7.21 10.69
C ARG A 36 9.92 7.68 11.33
N ASN A 37 9.78 8.98 11.58
CA ASN A 37 8.58 9.61 12.11
C ASN A 37 7.41 9.56 11.12
N THR A 38 7.65 9.83 9.84
CA THR A 38 6.63 9.71 8.77
C THR A 38 6.05 8.30 8.69
N GLU A 39 6.90 7.26 8.69
CA GLU A 39 6.44 5.87 8.66
C GLU A 39 5.70 5.45 9.95
N VAL A 40 6.14 5.90 11.13
CA VAL A 40 5.44 5.59 12.39
C VAL A 40 4.09 6.31 12.48
N ASN A 41 3.98 7.56 11.99
CA ASN A 41 2.70 8.25 11.87
C ASN A 41 1.72 7.45 11.00
N ARG A 42 2.19 7.00 9.82
CA ARG A 42 1.41 6.16 8.91
C ARG A 42 0.96 4.85 9.59
N GLN A 43 1.85 4.18 10.32
CA GLN A 43 1.51 2.97 11.10
C GLN A 43 0.51 3.21 12.25
N ILE A 44 0.48 4.42 12.82
CA ILE A 44 -0.52 4.82 13.85
C ILE A 44 -1.89 5.09 13.21
N GLU A 45 -1.90 5.68 12.01
CA GLU A 45 -3.10 5.88 11.21
C GLU A 45 -3.67 4.52 10.69
N ASP A 46 -2.83 3.63 10.15
CA ASP A 46 -3.17 2.23 9.83
C ASP A 46 -3.77 1.49 11.05
N TRP A 47 -3.15 1.66 12.23
CA TRP A 47 -3.60 1.02 13.47
C TRP A 47 -4.98 1.50 13.92
N ALA A 48 -5.28 2.78 13.72
CA ALA A 48 -6.58 3.36 14.07
C ALA A 48 -7.69 2.96 13.09
N ALA A 49 -7.36 2.73 11.81
CA ALA A 49 -8.27 2.15 10.83
C ALA A 49 -8.53 0.65 11.06
N GLY A 50 -7.55 -0.07 11.62
CA GLY A 50 -7.58 -1.52 11.84
C GLY A 50 -6.84 -2.33 10.77
N ASP A 51 -6.15 -1.67 9.84
CA ASP A 51 -5.47 -2.27 8.69
C ASP A 51 -4.06 -2.82 9.01
N ILE A 52 -3.56 -2.59 10.23
CA ILE A 52 -2.28 -3.12 10.70
C ILE A 52 -2.41 -4.54 11.28
N LEU A 53 -1.50 -5.45 10.93
CA LEU A 53 -1.43 -6.77 11.56
C LEU A 53 -1.03 -6.63 13.04
N SER A 54 -1.71 -7.35 13.94
CA SER A 54 -1.52 -7.26 15.40
C SER A 54 -0.12 -7.64 15.92
N SER A 55 0.71 -8.25 15.07
CA SER A 55 2.11 -8.58 15.31
C SER A 55 3.10 -7.46 14.98
N VAL A 56 2.68 -6.38 14.31
CA VAL A 56 3.59 -5.28 13.95
C VAL A 56 3.99 -4.49 15.19
N ILE A 57 5.30 -4.44 15.44
CA ILE A 57 5.92 -3.56 16.43
C ILE A 57 6.41 -2.32 15.71
N LEU A 58 5.98 -1.15 16.17
CA LEU A 58 6.37 0.13 15.59
C LEU A 58 7.79 0.44 16.06
N ASN A 59 8.75 0.47 15.12
CA ASN A 59 10.13 0.83 15.40
C ASN A 59 10.25 2.36 15.39
N ILE A 60 10.70 2.94 16.51
CA ILE A 60 10.86 4.37 16.76
C ILE A 60 12.24 4.89 16.30
N GLY A 61 13.20 4.00 16.04
CA GLY A 61 14.56 4.33 15.61
C GLY A 61 15.61 4.01 16.67
N LYS A 62 16.88 4.36 16.40
CA LYS A 62 17.90 4.45 17.45
C LYS A 62 17.66 5.69 18.33
N PRO A 63 18.13 5.73 19.59
CA PRO A 63 18.05 6.93 20.40
C PRO A 63 18.83 8.08 19.74
N SER A 64 18.37 9.31 19.92
CA SER A 64 19.13 10.51 19.55
C SER A 64 20.33 10.72 20.48
N ASP A 65 21.29 11.55 20.08
CA ASP A 65 22.48 11.87 20.88
C ASP A 65 22.09 12.34 22.30
N VAL A 66 21.07 13.20 22.41
CA VAL A 66 20.48 13.62 23.69
C VAL A 66 20.00 12.43 24.53
N LEU A 67 19.34 11.44 23.93
CA LEU A 67 18.92 10.24 24.68
C LEU A 67 20.12 9.37 25.09
N LEU A 68 21.14 9.23 24.24
CA LEU A 68 22.38 8.50 24.53
C LEU A 68 23.18 9.13 25.68
N GLU A 69 23.38 10.45 25.64
CA GLU A 69 24.04 11.24 26.70
C GLU A 69 23.36 11.06 28.06
N HIS A 70 22.02 11.08 28.08
CA HIS A 70 21.22 10.88 29.29
C HIS A 70 21.03 9.38 29.64
N GLY A 71 21.82 8.52 29.01
CA GLY A 71 22.01 7.12 29.36
C GLY A 71 20.90 6.19 28.88
N VAL A 72 20.27 6.46 27.73
CA VAL A 72 19.55 5.45 26.94
C VAL A 72 20.57 4.59 26.19
N ALA A 73 20.44 3.27 26.27
CA ALA A 73 21.35 2.36 25.57
C ALA A 73 21.20 2.48 24.03
N ASP A 74 22.29 2.31 23.27
CA ASP A 74 22.28 2.35 21.80
C ASP A 74 21.64 1.08 21.18
N LEU A 75 20.34 0.94 21.40
CA LEU A 75 19.49 -0.16 20.93
C LEU A 75 18.21 0.42 20.31
N PRO A 76 17.59 -0.25 19.30
CA PRO A 76 16.36 0.23 18.70
C PRO A 76 15.25 0.44 19.74
N ILE A 77 14.65 1.63 19.74
CA ILE A 77 13.47 1.98 20.54
C ILE A 77 12.24 1.41 19.82
N THR A 78 11.38 0.72 20.56
CA THR A 78 10.20 0.03 20.03
C THR A 78 8.94 0.37 20.79
N LEU A 79 7.81 0.41 20.07
CA LEU A 79 6.48 0.68 20.57
C LEU A 79 5.53 -0.42 20.12
N THR A 80 4.83 -1.06 21.07
CA THR A 80 3.85 -2.11 20.74
C THR A 80 2.45 -1.53 20.60
N GLN A 81 1.64 -2.09 19.70
CA GLN A 81 0.22 -1.74 19.56
C GLN A 81 -0.57 -1.91 20.87
N MET A 82 -0.14 -2.79 21.78
CA MET A 82 -0.75 -2.93 23.10
C MET A 82 -0.57 -1.65 23.95
N VAL A 83 0.53 -0.91 23.78
CA VAL A 83 0.77 0.37 24.49
C VAL A 83 -0.05 1.49 23.86
N ILE A 84 -0.13 1.54 22.53
CA ILE A 84 -1.02 2.48 21.80
C ILE A 84 -2.48 2.26 22.23
N ASN A 85 -2.97 1.02 22.20
CA ASN A 85 -4.31 0.64 22.66
C ASN A 85 -4.57 0.92 24.16
N LYS A 86 -3.52 1.02 24.99
CA LYS A 86 -3.65 1.45 26.40
C LYS A 86 -3.74 2.97 26.54
N ALA A 87 -2.98 3.71 25.73
CA ALA A 87 -2.96 5.16 25.70
C ALA A 87 -4.28 5.74 25.17
N VAL A 88 -4.74 5.23 24.03
CA VAL A 88 -6.00 5.65 23.38
C VAL A 88 -7.21 5.01 24.10
N ASN A 89 -7.49 3.74 23.84
CA ASN A 89 -8.83 3.17 24.05
C ASN A 89 -9.17 2.69 25.49
N LYS A 90 -8.24 2.75 26.47
CA LYS A 90 -8.44 2.01 27.74
C LYS A 90 -8.20 2.75 29.05
N LYS A 91 -7.30 3.73 29.11
CA LYS A 91 -6.87 4.31 30.41
C LYS A 91 -6.59 5.80 30.42
N HIS A 92 -6.30 6.40 29.26
CA HIS A 92 -5.60 7.67 29.20
C HIS A 92 -6.14 8.67 28.18
N ASP A 93 -7.10 8.25 27.34
CA ASP A 93 -7.87 9.09 26.40
C ASP A 93 -7.01 9.99 25.48
N VAL A 94 -5.77 9.58 25.23
CA VAL A 94 -4.86 10.28 24.31
C VAL A 94 -5.38 10.03 22.90
N SER A 95 -5.72 11.07 22.15
CA SER A 95 -6.27 10.85 20.80
C SER A 95 -5.20 10.33 19.85
N VAL A 96 -5.61 9.60 18.81
CA VAL A 96 -4.71 9.13 17.73
C VAL A 96 -3.92 10.30 17.12
N LYS A 97 -4.57 11.47 17.02
CA LYS A 97 -3.95 12.71 16.52
C LYS A 97 -2.86 13.25 17.46
N ASP A 98 -3.00 13.07 18.78
CA ASP A 98 -1.99 13.52 19.74
C ASP A 98 -0.79 12.56 19.80
N LEU A 99 -0.96 11.30 19.36
CA LEU A 99 0.17 10.37 19.12
C LEU A 99 0.88 10.61 17.78
N LYS A 100 0.42 11.55 16.97
CA LYS A 100 1.17 12.01 15.79
C LYS A 100 2.47 12.67 16.26
N ASP A 101 3.53 12.43 15.51
CA ASP A 101 4.89 12.90 15.77
C ASP A 101 5.50 12.39 17.09
N ILE A 102 5.04 11.24 17.58
CA ILE A 102 5.57 10.57 18.78
C ILE A 102 7.05 10.20 18.65
N VAL A 103 7.57 9.92 17.44
CA VAL A 103 9.01 9.68 17.24
C VAL A 103 9.78 10.97 17.50
N MET A 104 9.45 12.07 16.82
CA MET A 104 10.09 13.37 17.08
C MET A 104 9.97 13.77 18.55
N SER A 105 8.80 13.57 19.16
CA SER A 105 8.51 13.99 20.54
C SER A 105 9.18 13.14 21.62
N VAL A 106 9.64 11.91 21.29
CA VAL A 106 10.49 11.07 22.14
C VAL A 106 11.97 11.37 21.92
N GLN A 107 12.38 11.57 20.66
CA GLN A 107 13.78 11.82 20.27
C GLN A 107 14.25 13.24 20.65
N SER A 108 13.34 14.22 20.65
CA SER A 108 13.56 15.60 21.07
C SER A 108 12.60 15.98 22.23
N PRO A 109 12.84 15.47 23.46
CA PRO A 109 11.93 15.71 24.58
C PRO A 109 12.06 17.12 25.18
N ILE A 110 11.11 17.46 26.05
CA ILE A 110 11.16 18.64 26.94
C ILE A 110 12.15 18.39 28.10
N ALA A 111 12.10 17.17 28.66
CA ALA A 111 12.91 16.77 29.81
C ALA A 111 13.03 15.24 29.91
N ILE A 112 14.10 14.77 30.54
CA ILE A 112 14.44 13.37 30.77
C ILE A 112 14.66 13.15 32.26
N PHE A 113 14.03 12.12 32.83
CA PHE A 113 14.12 11.77 34.25
C PHE A 113 14.53 10.30 34.46
N LYS A 114 15.24 10.01 35.55
CA LYS A 114 15.36 8.64 36.08
C LYS A 114 14.06 8.22 36.77
N ASP A 115 13.70 6.94 36.67
CA ASP A 115 12.65 6.36 37.51
C ASP A 115 13.15 6.22 38.97
N LYS A 116 12.26 6.36 39.95
CA LYS A 116 12.54 5.99 41.35
C LYS A 116 12.61 4.46 41.54
N ALA A 117 11.98 3.68 40.64
CA ALA A 117 11.86 2.23 40.76
C ALA A 117 13.03 1.42 40.16
N GLY A 118 13.84 2.01 39.27
CA GLY A 118 14.94 1.29 38.62
C GLY A 118 15.81 2.17 37.72
N SER A 119 17.12 1.86 37.66
CA SER A 119 18.09 2.56 36.79
C SER A 119 18.00 2.14 35.31
N ASP A 120 17.33 1.02 35.02
CA ASP A 120 17.07 0.47 33.69
C ASP A 120 15.98 1.21 32.90
N THR A 121 15.41 2.27 33.49
CA THR A 121 14.25 2.98 32.96
C THR A 121 14.52 4.49 32.85
N ARG A 122 13.97 5.12 31.81
CA ARG A 122 13.94 6.58 31.59
C ARG A 122 12.51 7.04 31.35
N ILE A 123 12.15 8.15 31.97
CA ILE A 123 10.87 8.82 31.78
C ILE A 123 11.11 10.04 30.89
N ILE A 124 10.50 10.02 29.71
CA ILE A 124 10.67 11.01 28.65
C ILE A 124 9.44 11.91 28.64
N VAL A 125 9.62 13.21 28.89
CA VAL A 125 8.54 14.20 28.84
C VAL A 125 8.46 14.77 27.43
N THR A 126 7.37 14.47 26.73
CA THR A 126 7.19 14.81 25.31
C THR A 126 6.52 16.17 25.14
N GLU A 127 6.64 16.80 23.96
CA GLU A 127 5.92 18.06 23.66
C GLU A 127 4.40 17.87 23.50
N ILE A 128 3.94 16.63 23.31
CA ILE A 128 2.52 16.28 23.13
C ILE A 128 1.72 16.75 24.35
N ARG A 129 0.67 17.54 24.10
CA ARG A 129 -0.21 18.12 25.11
C ARG A 129 -1.54 17.38 25.19
N HIS A 130 -1.93 17.04 26.41
CA HIS A 130 -3.24 16.51 26.77
C HIS A 130 -3.90 17.41 27.83
N SER A 131 -5.21 17.23 28.07
CA SER A 131 -5.96 17.98 29.09
C SER A 131 -5.39 17.85 30.51
N ASP A 132 -4.85 16.67 30.82
CA ASP A 132 -4.18 16.33 32.09
C ASP A 132 -2.67 16.66 32.12
N GLY A 133 -2.13 17.42 31.15
CA GLY A 133 -0.73 17.85 31.10
C GLY A 133 0.07 17.28 29.92
N ASN A 134 1.40 17.32 29.98
CA ASN A 134 2.26 16.67 28.98
C ASN A 134 2.08 15.14 28.96
N VAL A 135 2.15 14.55 27.78
CA VAL A 135 2.29 13.09 27.62
C VAL A 135 3.72 12.67 27.93
N ILE A 136 3.87 11.59 28.70
CA ILE A 136 5.16 10.97 29.01
C ILE A 136 5.25 9.58 28.39
N ALA A 137 6.44 9.25 27.86
CA ALA A 137 6.80 7.92 27.42
C ALA A 137 7.81 7.30 28.40
N VAL A 138 7.58 6.06 28.81
CA VAL A 138 8.47 5.34 29.74
C VAL A 138 9.27 4.30 28.96
N ILE A 139 10.55 4.58 28.71
CA ILE A 139 11.47 3.68 28.01
C ILE A 139 12.13 2.76 29.06
N ARG A 140 11.96 1.45 28.90
CA ARG A 140 12.77 0.46 29.61
C ARG A 140 13.85 -0.09 28.68
N MET A 141 15.09 -0.02 29.12
CA MET A 141 16.27 -0.30 28.32
C MET A 141 16.66 -1.78 28.40
N ASN A 142 17.59 -2.19 27.53
CA ASN A 142 18.22 -3.53 27.52
C ASN A 142 17.20 -4.68 27.70
N THR A 143 16.04 -4.55 27.05
CA THR A 143 14.97 -5.55 27.09
C THR A 143 15.21 -6.55 25.97
N THR A 144 15.22 -7.84 26.28
CA THR A 144 15.15 -8.88 25.24
C THR A 144 13.71 -9.10 24.79
N ARG A 145 13.47 -9.12 23.48
CA ARG A 145 12.20 -9.53 22.85
C ARG A 145 12.52 -10.37 21.61
N ASP A 146 11.95 -11.58 21.54
CA ASP A 146 12.06 -12.49 20.39
C ASP A 146 13.52 -12.77 19.94
N GLY A 147 14.47 -12.72 20.89
CA GLY A 147 15.90 -12.90 20.67
C GLY A 147 16.68 -11.63 20.33
N LEU A 148 16.02 -10.48 20.19
CA LEU A 148 16.64 -9.17 19.93
C LEU A 148 16.73 -8.35 21.21
N GLU A 149 17.83 -7.60 21.37
CA GLU A 149 17.96 -6.58 22.42
C GLU A 149 17.44 -5.23 21.92
N ILE A 150 16.56 -4.61 22.71
CA ILE A 150 15.82 -3.40 22.36
C ILE A 150 15.63 -2.48 23.56
N ASN A 151 15.33 -1.22 23.26
CA ASN A 151 14.65 -0.32 24.17
C ASN A 151 13.12 -0.48 23.95
N ASP A 152 12.33 -0.62 25.02
CA ASP A 152 10.89 -0.89 24.95
C ASP A 152 10.09 0.23 25.63
N ILE A 153 9.23 0.93 24.88
CA ILE A 153 8.30 1.90 25.44
C ILE A 153 7.20 1.12 26.17
N ARG A 154 7.27 1.08 27.51
CA ARG A 154 6.37 0.29 28.38
C ARG A 154 5.01 0.97 28.59
N SER A 155 4.96 2.30 28.54
CA SER A 155 3.73 3.08 28.62
C SER A 155 3.87 4.44 27.93
N ILE A 156 2.76 4.92 27.38
CA ILE A 156 2.53 6.30 26.95
C ILE A 156 1.26 6.77 27.66
N HIS A 157 1.33 7.89 28.39
CA HIS A 157 0.18 8.42 29.14
C HIS A 157 0.37 9.90 29.52
N PRO A 158 -0.71 10.68 29.73
CA PRO A 158 -0.62 12.05 30.21
C PRO A 158 -0.21 12.11 31.68
N LYS A 159 0.53 13.14 32.04
CA LYS A 159 0.98 13.41 33.41
C LYS A 159 0.99 14.91 33.68
N ARG A 160 0.33 15.32 34.76
CA ARG A 160 0.22 16.74 35.16
C ARG A 160 1.60 17.35 35.33
N ASP A 161 1.86 18.45 34.65
CA ASP A 161 3.10 19.22 34.66
C ASP A 161 3.58 19.49 36.10
N SER A 162 2.68 19.89 37.00
CA SER A 162 2.95 20.11 38.43
C SER A 162 3.38 18.84 39.19
N SER A 163 2.99 17.65 38.75
CA SER A 163 3.44 16.36 39.29
C SER A 163 4.82 15.95 38.76
N ILE A 164 5.16 16.32 37.53
CA ILE A 164 6.49 16.14 36.96
C ILE A 164 7.47 17.14 37.60
N ALA A 165 7.03 18.38 37.88
CA ALA A 165 7.85 19.39 38.55
C ALA A 165 8.33 18.96 39.95
N TYR A 166 7.55 18.16 40.70
CA TYR A 166 8.02 17.57 41.96
C TYR A 166 9.22 16.62 41.77
N TRP A 167 9.33 15.94 40.61
CA TRP A 167 10.47 15.08 40.30
C TRP A 167 11.78 15.86 40.12
N VAL A 168 11.72 17.15 39.78
CA VAL A 168 12.89 18.04 39.78
C VAL A 168 13.37 18.26 41.23
N GLY A 169 12.45 18.54 42.16
CA GLY A 169 12.75 18.69 43.59
C GLY A 169 13.19 17.39 44.27
N ASP A 170 12.73 16.23 43.79
CA ASP A 170 13.23 14.90 44.18
C ASP A 170 14.65 14.58 43.63
N GLY A 171 15.25 15.46 42.82
CA GLY A 171 16.54 15.20 42.18
C GLY A 171 16.51 14.07 41.15
N LEU A 172 15.39 13.90 40.43
CA LEU A 172 15.22 12.91 39.36
C LEU A 172 15.52 13.43 37.95
N LEU A 173 15.61 14.74 37.78
CA LEU A 173 15.93 15.36 36.49
C LEU A 173 17.33 14.92 36.06
N LEU A 174 17.44 14.42 34.83
CA LEU A 174 18.71 14.09 34.18
C LEU A 174 19.04 15.14 33.12
N GLY A 175 18.05 15.46 32.27
CA GLY A 175 18.18 16.45 31.20
C GLY A 175 16.96 17.35 31.10
N LEU A 176 17.16 18.62 30.76
CA LEU A 176 16.14 19.64 30.54
C LEU A 176 16.51 20.45 29.29
N GLU A 177 15.56 20.62 28.37
CA GLU A 177 15.84 21.38 27.16
C GLU A 177 15.97 22.88 27.43
N LYS A 178 17.01 23.51 26.85
CA LYS A 178 17.42 24.90 27.14
C LYS A 178 16.33 25.96 26.99
N ASP A 179 15.37 25.75 26.08
CA ASP A 179 14.33 26.70 25.71
C ASP A 179 12.94 26.15 26.06
N LYS A 180 12.55 25.00 25.48
CA LYS A 180 11.21 24.40 25.74
C LYS A 180 11.12 23.78 27.13
N GLY A 181 12.21 23.21 27.64
CA GLY A 181 12.31 22.63 28.98
C GLY A 181 12.24 23.70 30.07
N ARG A 182 13.08 24.74 29.97
CA ARG A 182 13.03 25.88 30.91
C ARG A 182 11.66 26.56 30.93
N LYS A 183 11.12 26.92 29.76
CA LYS A 183 9.79 27.55 29.64
C LYS A 183 8.67 26.65 30.19
N TRP A 184 8.74 25.34 29.97
CA TRP A 184 7.79 24.38 30.55
C TRP A 184 7.86 24.38 32.09
N LEU A 185 9.08 24.35 32.66
CA LEU A 185 9.28 24.32 34.11
C LEU A 185 8.82 25.62 34.78
N GLU A 186 9.12 26.78 34.19
CA GLU A 186 8.66 28.10 34.68
C GLU A 186 7.14 28.16 34.81
N ASN A 187 6.42 27.75 33.76
CA ASN A 187 4.95 27.71 33.76
C ASN A 187 4.41 26.67 34.75
N SER A 188 5.11 25.55 34.93
CA SER A 188 4.74 24.49 35.89
C SER A 188 4.81 24.95 37.35
N VAL A 189 5.82 25.77 37.69
CA VAL A 189 6.03 26.29 39.05
C VAL A 189 5.18 27.53 39.33
N ALA A 190 5.00 28.42 38.33
CA ALA A 190 4.18 29.62 38.45
C ALA A 190 2.70 29.31 38.80
N SER A 191 2.20 28.10 38.48
CA SER A 191 0.82 27.70 38.74
C SER A 191 0.53 27.36 40.22
N ASN A 192 1.52 27.33 41.12
CA ASN A 192 1.37 26.64 42.41
C ASN A 192 2.09 27.34 43.59
N SER A 193 1.38 28.27 44.26
CA SER A 193 1.89 29.15 45.34
C SER A 193 2.30 28.46 46.66
N ARG A 194 2.46 27.13 46.66
CA ARG A 194 2.96 26.32 47.80
C ARG A 194 4.22 25.51 47.46
N GLN A 195 4.70 25.52 46.23
CA GLN A 195 5.96 24.87 45.90
C GLN A 195 7.15 25.70 46.45
N PRO A 196 8.25 25.05 46.86
CA PRO A 196 9.49 25.77 47.14
C PRO A 196 9.90 26.54 45.88
N GLN A 197 10.43 27.75 46.04
CA GLN A 197 10.97 28.51 44.92
C GLN A 197 12.10 27.70 44.30
N VAL A 198 11.90 27.22 43.05
CA VAL A 198 12.90 26.48 42.27
C VAL A 198 13.93 27.48 41.75
N SER A 199 14.69 28.08 42.68
CA SER A 199 15.80 28.99 42.43
C SER A 199 17.02 28.17 42.05
N THR A 200 16.94 27.51 40.89
CA THR A 200 17.99 26.62 40.39
C THR A 200 18.56 27.16 39.09
N THR A 201 19.71 27.81 39.18
CA THR A 201 20.76 27.58 38.18
C THR A 201 21.02 26.08 38.18
N PHE A 202 20.52 25.39 37.15
CA PHE A 202 20.90 24.01 36.89
C PHE A 202 22.38 23.94 36.52
N ASP A 203 23.00 22.78 36.73
CA ASP A 203 24.29 22.47 36.12
C ASP A 203 24.12 22.51 34.59
N ASP A 204 25.10 23.05 33.86
CA ASP A 204 25.06 23.05 32.39
C ASP A 204 25.05 21.62 31.84
N SER A 205 25.56 20.63 32.60
CA SER A 205 25.47 19.20 32.26
C SER A 205 24.04 18.62 32.28
N ILE A 206 23.05 19.38 32.76
CA ILE A 206 21.62 19.03 32.72
C ILE A 206 20.92 19.73 31.54
N ILE A 207 21.53 20.77 30.96
CA ILE A 207 20.89 21.61 29.94
C ILE A 207 21.34 21.20 28.53
N TYR A 208 20.44 20.61 27.75
CA TYR A 208 20.72 20.25 26.36
C TYR A 208 20.02 21.16 25.34
N ASP A 209 20.58 21.22 24.13
CA ASP A 209 20.03 21.92 22.97
C ASP A 209 19.42 20.93 21.99
N SER A 210 18.11 21.02 21.74
CA SER A 210 17.42 20.18 20.76
C SER A 210 16.97 20.92 19.51
N SER A 211 17.26 22.22 19.40
CA SER A 211 16.76 23.12 18.34
C SER A 211 17.17 22.69 16.92
N LYS A 212 18.28 21.95 16.79
CA LYS A 212 18.77 21.36 15.54
C LYS A 212 17.92 20.17 15.08
N MET A 213 17.32 19.42 16.01
CA MET A 213 16.52 18.21 15.70
C MET A 213 15.14 18.54 15.14
N SER A 214 14.48 19.59 15.63
CA SER A 214 13.11 19.96 15.22
C SER A 214 13.05 20.68 13.86
N SER A 215 14.18 20.80 13.17
CA SER A 215 14.36 21.67 12.01
C SER A 215 15.05 20.91 10.86
N VAL A 216 14.33 19.96 10.27
CA VAL A 216 14.80 19.10 9.17
C VAL A 216 14.33 19.63 7.81
N SER A 217 15.19 19.56 6.79
CA SER A 217 14.82 19.93 5.44
C SER A 217 13.82 18.95 4.80
N LYS A 218 12.94 19.50 3.96
CA LYS A 218 11.87 18.77 3.25
C LYS A 218 12.19 18.54 1.77
N VAL A 219 13.46 18.66 1.39
CA VAL A 219 13.96 18.30 0.05
C VAL A 219 14.53 16.87 0.11
N VAL A 220 13.62 15.91 0.20
CA VAL A 220 13.90 14.47 0.32
C VAL A 220 13.23 13.69 -0.81
N ASP A 221 13.70 12.48 -1.07
CA ASP A 221 13.15 11.58 -2.08
C ASP A 221 12.03 10.67 -1.51
N ASP A 222 11.41 9.84 -2.35
CA ASP A 222 10.41 8.83 -1.94
C ASP A 222 10.94 7.69 -1.03
N ASN A 223 12.20 7.74 -0.60
CA ASN A 223 12.72 6.95 0.51
C ASN A 223 12.87 7.74 1.83
N GLY A 224 12.68 9.06 1.77
CA GLY A 224 13.02 9.99 2.83
C GLY A 224 14.51 10.28 2.95
N GLU A 225 15.34 9.89 1.97
CA GLU A 225 16.76 10.29 1.94
C GLU A 225 16.90 11.70 1.34
N PRO A 226 17.93 12.49 1.68
CA PRO A 226 18.15 13.82 1.12
C PRO A 226 18.25 13.79 -0.40
N LEU A 227 17.44 14.59 -1.08
CA LEU A 227 17.36 14.57 -2.54
C LEU A 227 18.51 15.40 -3.14
N VAL A 228 19.29 14.76 -4.02
CA VAL A 228 20.21 15.46 -4.92
C VAL A 228 19.39 16.15 -6.01
N VAL A 229 19.60 17.44 -6.18
CA VAL A 229 19.00 18.26 -7.25
C VAL A 229 20.09 18.97 -8.06
N TYR A 230 19.70 19.49 -9.21
CA TYR A 230 20.60 19.91 -10.28
C TYR A 230 20.36 21.38 -10.65
N HIS A 231 21.44 22.12 -10.93
CA HIS A 231 21.41 23.46 -11.51
C HIS A 231 22.37 23.54 -12.70
N GLY A 232 21.85 23.86 -13.87
CA GLY A 232 22.64 24.10 -15.07
C GLY A 232 23.04 25.57 -15.20
N THR A 233 24.29 25.82 -15.56
CA THR A 233 24.84 27.17 -15.70
C THR A 233 25.81 27.28 -16.87
N GLN A 234 26.02 28.50 -17.37
CA GLN A 234 27.03 28.81 -18.39
C GLN A 234 28.32 29.40 -17.78
N ALA A 235 28.37 29.60 -16.46
CA ALA A 235 29.59 30.03 -15.77
C ALA A 235 30.63 28.91 -15.72
N GLU A 236 31.92 29.24 -15.93
CA GLU A 236 33.00 28.24 -15.96
C GLU A 236 33.16 27.51 -14.62
N SER A 237 33.20 28.24 -13.50
CA SER A 237 33.02 27.71 -12.15
C SER A 237 32.65 28.81 -11.16
N PHE A 238 31.93 28.46 -10.10
CA PHE A 238 31.71 29.31 -8.93
C PHE A 238 31.53 28.47 -7.68
N ASN A 239 31.62 29.11 -6.51
CA ASN A 239 31.53 28.43 -5.22
C ASN A 239 30.29 28.84 -4.41
N GLU A 240 29.65 29.95 -4.73
CA GLU A 240 28.49 30.50 -4.02
C GLU A 240 27.40 30.86 -5.03
N PHE A 241 26.15 30.50 -4.72
CA PHE A 241 24.97 30.81 -5.53
C PHE A 241 24.45 32.23 -5.25
N SER A 242 23.58 32.75 -6.11
CA SER A 242 22.85 34.01 -5.83
C SER A 242 21.58 33.76 -5.02
N GLU A 243 21.03 34.80 -4.35
CA GLU A 243 19.68 34.71 -3.77
C GLU A 243 18.65 34.33 -4.85
N ASN A 244 17.66 33.51 -4.48
CA ASN A 244 16.58 33.03 -5.35
C ASN A 244 17.08 32.18 -6.53
N SER A 245 18.14 31.39 -6.34
CA SER A 245 18.64 30.43 -7.34
C SER A 245 17.66 29.26 -7.56
N TYR A 246 17.58 28.81 -8.80
CA TYR A 246 16.65 27.78 -9.29
C TYR A 246 17.34 26.41 -9.41
N PHE A 247 16.67 25.34 -9.02
CA PHE A 247 17.16 23.95 -9.07
C PHE A 247 16.06 23.00 -9.52
N THR A 248 16.42 21.81 -10.02
CA THR A 248 15.44 20.80 -10.44
C THR A 248 15.84 19.39 -10.03
N ASN A 249 14.87 18.50 -9.79
CA ASN A 249 15.13 17.08 -9.49
C ASN A 249 15.57 16.24 -10.72
N LYS A 250 15.65 16.82 -11.92
CA LYS A 250 16.05 16.13 -13.15
C LYS A 250 17.31 16.74 -13.77
N LYS A 251 18.36 15.92 -13.92
CA LYS A 251 19.64 16.36 -14.46
C LYS A 251 19.51 16.81 -15.92
N GLU A 252 18.71 16.09 -16.70
CA GLU A 252 18.42 16.35 -18.12
C GLU A 252 17.62 17.63 -18.34
N THR A 253 16.90 18.10 -17.30
CA THR A 253 16.24 19.41 -17.30
C THR A 253 17.25 20.51 -17.00
N ALA A 254 18.17 20.30 -16.05
CA ALA A 254 19.25 21.25 -15.74
C ALA A 254 20.22 21.45 -16.92
N GLU A 255 20.64 20.37 -17.59
CA GLU A 255 21.52 20.41 -18.77
C GLU A 255 20.98 21.36 -19.85
N ARG A 256 19.67 21.31 -20.14
CA ARG A 256 19.01 22.18 -21.12
C ARG A 256 19.04 23.67 -20.80
N TYR A 257 19.19 24.05 -19.53
CA TYR A 257 19.38 25.46 -19.15
C TYR A 257 20.81 25.96 -19.43
N SER A 258 21.80 25.05 -19.49
CA SER A 258 23.13 25.37 -19.98
C SER A 258 23.17 25.49 -21.51
N ASP A 259 22.44 24.62 -22.23
CA ASP A 259 22.46 24.52 -23.70
C ASP A 259 21.91 25.75 -24.42
N GLN A 260 20.98 26.49 -23.80
CA GLN A 260 20.29 27.59 -24.46
C GLN A 260 21.16 28.86 -24.50
N LEU A 261 21.55 29.24 -25.73
CA LEU A 261 22.26 30.47 -26.12
C LEU A 261 23.80 30.47 -25.95
N GLN A 262 24.51 29.88 -26.93
CA GLN A 262 25.84 30.39 -27.33
C GLN A 262 25.88 30.63 -28.85
N PRO A 263 26.03 31.89 -29.33
CA PRO A 263 25.99 32.21 -30.76
C PRO A 263 27.19 31.73 -31.60
N ASP A 264 28.22 31.17 -30.98
CA ASP A 264 29.46 30.76 -31.65
C ASP A 264 29.41 29.33 -32.25
N GLY A 265 28.38 28.55 -31.91
CA GLY A 265 28.21 27.18 -32.39
C GLY A 265 29.23 26.18 -31.80
N ILE A 266 29.93 26.53 -30.73
CA ILE A 266 30.90 25.66 -30.06
C ILE A 266 30.18 24.81 -29.03
N GLU A 267 30.02 23.52 -29.33
CA GLU A 267 29.52 22.52 -28.38
C GLU A 267 30.45 22.43 -27.17
N ARG A 268 29.94 22.80 -25.98
CA ARG A 268 30.63 22.68 -24.69
C ARG A 268 29.80 21.79 -23.78
N THR A 269 30.47 20.98 -22.96
CA THR A 269 29.81 20.14 -21.95
C THR A 269 29.02 21.01 -20.97
N PRO A 270 27.71 20.75 -20.75
CA PRO A 270 26.90 21.48 -19.79
C PRO A 270 27.51 21.52 -18.39
N ASN A 271 27.60 22.71 -17.78
CA ASN A 271 28.07 22.81 -16.39
C ASN A 271 26.87 22.63 -15.44
N VAL A 272 26.81 21.50 -14.75
CA VAL A 272 25.67 21.14 -13.89
C VAL A 272 26.15 20.83 -12.48
N TYR A 273 25.68 21.61 -11.53
CA TYR A 273 25.96 21.45 -10.11
C TYR A 273 24.98 20.45 -9.50
N GLU A 274 25.49 19.37 -8.94
CA GLU A 274 24.74 18.44 -8.10
C GLU A 274 24.78 18.93 -6.65
N VAL A 275 23.63 19.21 -6.05
CA VAL A 275 23.54 19.83 -4.71
C VAL A 275 22.48 19.18 -3.83
N PHE A 276 22.70 19.28 -2.51
CA PHE A 276 21.64 19.16 -1.51
C PHE A 276 21.07 20.55 -1.20
N LEU A 277 19.78 20.62 -0.88
CA LEU A 277 19.10 21.85 -0.49
C LEU A 277 18.56 21.78 0.93
N ASN A 278 18.75 22.85 1.68
CA ASN A 278 18.28 23.01 3.05
C ASN A 278 17.05 23.96 3.09
N ILE A 279 15.94 23.50 2.53
CA ILE A 279 14.63 24.16 2.67
C ILE A 279 13.87 23.46 3.79
N LYS A 280 13.65 24.15 4.92
CA LYS A 280 13.03 23.59 6.13
C LYS A 280 11.52 23.85 6.19
N LYS A 281 11.07 24.90 5.51
CA LYS A 281 9.64 25.23 5.34
C LYS A 281 9.39 25.60 3.88
N ILE A 282 9.16 24.58 3.06
CA ILE A 282 8.87 24.70 1.63
C ILE A 282 7.40 25.08 1.39
N LYS A 283 7.10 25.73 0.26
CA LYS A 283 5.71 25.95 -0.17
C LYS A 283 5.55 25.82 -1.69
N GLU A 284 4.53 25.11 -2.12
CA GLU A 284 4.11 25.05 -3.53
C GLU A 284 3.71 26.43 -4.06
N MET A 285 4.22 26.80 -5.24
CA MET A 285 3.81 27.99 -5.98
C MET A 285 2.69 27.65 -6.97
N PRO A 286 1.60 28.45 -7.02
CA PRO A 286 0.60 28.33 -8.08
C PRO A 286 1.21 28.71 -9.44
N MET A 287 0.87 27.95 -10.49
CA MET A 287 1.36 28.07 -11.89
C MET A 287 1.30 29.47 -12.56
N PHE A 288 0.69 30.48 -11.92
CA PHE A 288 0.41 31.80 -12.49
C PHE A 288 0.72 32.97 -11.54
N SER A 289 1.51 32.78 -10.47
CA SER A 289 1.94 33.90 -9.61
C SER A 289 3.18 34.62 -10.16
N LEU A 290 3.17 35.96 -10.13
CA LEU A 290 4.35 36.78 -10.43
C LEU A 290 5.42 36.55 -9.36
N TYR A 291 6.57 35.99 -9.77
CA TYR A 291 7.55 35.36 -8.88
C TYR A 291 8.07 36.29 -7.76
N GLU A 292 8.49 37.51 -8.10
CA GLU A 292 9.26 38.38 -7.19
C GLU A 292 8.47 38.84 -5.95
N ASP A 293 7.25 39.36 -6.14
CA ASP A 293 6.43 39.86 -5.02
C ASP A 293 5.87 38.71 -4.17
N TYR A 294 5.52 37.57 -4.79
CA TYR A 294 5.05 36.40 -4.07
C TYR A 294 6.15 35.77 -3.20
N ALA A 295 7.37 35.61 -3.75
CA ALA A 295 8.53 35.14 -2.98
C ALA A 295 8.87 36.09 -1.81
N SER A 296 8.81 37.41 -2.05
CA SER A 296 9.01 38.43 -1.02
C SER A 296 7.97 38.37 0.11
N GLN A 297 6.71 38.04 -0.20
CA GLN A 297 5.67 37.80 0.80
C GLN A 297 5.86 36.47 1.55
N LEU A 298 6.42 35.44 0.92
CA LEU A 298 6.73 34.15 1.54
C LEU A 298 7.94 34.23 2.50
N LYS A 299 9.01 34.94 2.14
CA LYS A 299 10.17 35.22 3.01
C LYS A 299 9.71 35.89 4.33
N LYS A 300 8.77 36.85 4.25
CA LYS A 300 8.10 37.48 5.42
C LYS A 300 7.23 36.53 6.27
N ARG A 301 6.86 35.34 5.78
CA ARG A 301 6.11 34.29 6.49
C ARG A 301 7.01 33.13 6.97
N GLY A 302 8.34 33.32 6.92
CA GLY A 302 9.34 32.33 7.31
C GLY A 302 9.38 31.10 6.40
N VAL A 303 8.81 31.17 5.19
CA VAL A 303 8.95 30.14 4.16
C VAL A 303 10.28 30.40 3.46
N ASN A 304 11.23 29.46 3.58
CA ASN A 304 12.61 29.63 3.12
C ASN A 304 12.92 28.95 1.77
N GLY A 305 11.90 28.56 1.03
CA GLY A 305 12.02 28.06 -0.34
C GLY A 305 10.67 27.65 -0.90
N THR A 306 10.60 27.51 -2.23
CA THR A 306 9.37 27.09 -2.92
C THR A 306 9.63 25.91 -3.84
N ILE A 307 8.54 25.26 -4.26
CA ILE A 307 8.53 24.20 -5.26
C ILE A 307 7.41 24.46 -6.29
N ALA A 308 7.64 24.13 -7.55
CA ALA A 308 6.64 24.18 -8.62
C ALA A 308 6.75 22.94 -9.52
N PRO A 309 5.64 22.30 -9.95
CA PRO A 309 5.68 21.21 -10.92
C PRO A 309 5.94 21.76 -12.34
N MET A 310 6.95 21.22 -13.02
CA MET A 310 7.33 21.63 -14.38
C MET A 310 6.50 20.88 -15.42
N GLY A 311 5.19 21.17 -15.44
CA GLY A 311 4.20 20.50 -16.27
C GLY A 311 4.11 18.98 -15.99
N ASN A 312 3.64 18.23 -16.98
CA ASN A 312 3.37 16.79 -16.83
C ASN A 312 4.63 15.90 -16.86
N SER A 313 5.83 16.48 -16.70
CA SER A 313 7.11 15.81 -16.88
C SER A 313 7.61 15.02 -15.65
N GLY A 314 6.99 15.23 -14.48
CA GLY A 314 7.53 14.77 -13.19
C GLY A 314 8.84 15.45 -12.78
N ALA A 315 9.24 16.52 -13.46
CA ALA A 315 10.25 17.44 -12.96
C ALA A 315 9.61 18.48 -12.05
N TYR A 316 10.33 18.87 -11.01
CA TYR A 316 10.00 19.99 -10.14
C TYR A 316 11.08 21.06 -10.27
N GLU A 317 10.69 22.32 -10.10
CA GLU A 317 11.57 23.46 -9.93
C GLU A 317 11.54 23.88 -8.46
N PHE A 318 12.71 24.05 -7.85
CA PHE A 318 12.88 24.57 -6.49
C PHE A 318 13.49 25.97 -6.58
N VAL A 319 12.93 26.95 -5.88
CA VAL A 319 13.55 28.28 -5.73
C VAL A 319 14.08 28.43 -4.32
N VAL A 320 15.39 28.67 -4.21
CA VAL A 320 16.13 28.70 -2.95
C VAL A 320 16.55 30.13 -2.63
N GLN A 321 16.05 30.67 -1.52
CA GLN A 321 16.14 32.10 -1.25
C GLN A 321 17.54 32.58 -0.85
N SER A 322 18.35 31.73 -0.20
CA SER A 322 19.62 32.14 0.43
C SER A 322 20.76 31.16 0.08
N PRO A 323 21.99 31.62 -0.23
CA PRO A 323 23.07 30.75 -0.71
C PRO A 323 23.51 29.67 0.29
N ASN A 324 23.44 29.97 1.60
CA ASN A 324 23.78 29.04 2.68
C ASN A 324 22.87 27.80 2.77
N GLN A 325 21.72 27.83 2.08
CA GLN A 325 20.82 26.69 1.95
C GLN A 325 21.28 25.67 0.89
N ILE A 326 22.43 25.88 0.22
CA ILE A 326 22.91 25.05 -0.88
C ILE A 326 24.31 24.51 -0.54
N LYS A 327 24.53 23.20 -0.72
CA LYS A 327 25.84 22.54 -0.55
C LYS A 327 26.02 21.49 -1.65
N SER A 328 27.23 21.39 -2.21
CA SER A 328 27.51 20.44 -3.29
C SER A 328 27.40 19.00 -2.78
N ALA A 329 26.73 18.15 -3.56
CA ALA A 329 26.60 16.71 -3.30
C ALA A 329 27.79 15.90 -3.84
N THR A 330 28.75 16.55 -4.50
CA THR A 330 29.90 15.93 -5.17
C THR A 330 31.23 16.48 -4.63
N ASP A 331 31.33 17.79 -4.41
CA ASP A 331 32.58 18.54 -4.22
C ASP A 331 32.72 19.19 -2.85
N ASN A 332 31.72 19.02 -1.98
CA ASN A 332 31.82 19.48 -0.59
C ASN A 332 32.81 18.62 0.21
N THR A 333 33.60 19.28 1.06
CA THR A 333 34.66 18.64 1.87
C THR A 333 34.14 17.86 3.09
N GLY A 334 32.81 17.76 3.28
CA GLY A 334 32.16 17.14 4.43
C GLY A 334 31.84 18.09 5.59
N ALA A 335 32.14 19.39 5.45
CA ALA A 335 32.12 20.36 6.55
C ALA A 335 30.81 21.19 6.67
N PHE A 336 29.79 20.90 5.84
CA PHE A 336 28.40 21.41 5.86
C PHE A 336 28.09 22.53 6.87
N SER A 337 28.44 23.78 6.50
CA SER A 337 28.26 24.96 7.35
C SER A 337 27.20 25.93 6.79
N GLU A 338 26.77 26.90 7.61
CA GLU A 338 25.89 28.00 7.18
C GLU A 338 26.60 29.07 6.32
N SER A 339 27.80 28.78 5.78
CA SER A 339 28.47 29.60 4.77
C SER A 339 27.71 29.58 3.42
N GLY A 340 27.83 30.64 2.62
CA GLY A 340 27.32 30.66 1.25
C GLY A 340 28.08 29.75 0.28
N ASP A 341 29.37 29.48 0.55
CA ASP A 341 30.18 28.58 -0.30
C ASP A 341 29.71 27.12 -0.17
N ILE A 342 29.44 26.48 -1.30
CA ILE A 342 28.84 25.14 -1.42
C ILE A 342 29.83 24.01 -1.15
N ARG A 343 31.14 24.28 -1.20
CA ARG A 343 32.24 23.32 -1.02
C ARG A 343 32.87 23.42 0.38
N PHE A 344 32.84 24.62 0.94
CA PHE A 344 33.74 25.16 1.96
C PHE A 344 34.10 24.23 3.13
N SER A 345 35.41 23.98 3.23
CA SER A 345 36.08 23.64 4.48
C SER A 345 36.31 24.91 5.29
N LYS A 346 36.13 24.86 6.63
CA LYS A 346 36.65 25.91 7.52
C LYS A 346 38.12 26.15 7.20
N GLN A 347 38.54 27.41 7.12
CA GLN A 347 39.95 27.76 7.13
C GLN A 347 40.39 28.14 8.55
N ASP A 348 41.48 27.51 9.01
CA ASP A 348 42.29 27.80 10.19
C ASP A 348 41.55 27.95 11.54
N GLY A 349 41.53 26.87 12.31
CA GLY A 349 41.00 26.83 13.69
C GLY A 349 41.44 25.58 14.43
N ASP A 350 40.72 24.47 14.20
CA ASP A 350 40.87 23.23 14.96
C ASP A 350 41.43 22.09 14.08
N THR A 351 42.55 21.49 14.50
CA THR A 351 43.11 20.28 13.87
C THR A 351 42.59 19.02 14.53
N GLU A 352 41.59 18.38 13.93
CA GLU A 352 41.49 16.91 13.95
C GLU A 352 41.96 16.38 12.59
N THR A 353 43.16 15.80 12.59
CA THR A 353 43.79 15.27 11.38
C THR A 353 43.14 13.96 10.96
N LEU A 354 42.75 13.87 9.68
CA LEU A 354 42.47 12.60 9.02
C LEU A 354 43.77 11.78 8.94
N GLU A 355 44.06 11.01 9.99
CA GLU A 355 45.21 10.10 9.97
C GLU A 355 44.99 8.99 8.94
N THR A 356 45.91 8.91 7.97
CA THR A 356 45.96 7.83 6.99
C THR A 356 46.49 6.55 7.64
N VAL A 357 45.59 5.76 8.24
CA VAL A 357 45.89 4.45 8.86
C VAL A 357 46.28 3.43 7.80
N SER A 358 47.51 3.53 7.33
CA SER A 358 48.17 2.58 6.43
C SER A 358 48.84 1.45 7.23
N GLY A 359 48.02 0.57 7.79
CA GLY A 359 48.43 -0.78 8.17
C GLY A 359 48.56 -1.08 9.67
N ASP A 360 47.51 -1.69 10.22
CA ASP A 360 47.63 -3.11 10.56
C ASP A 360 46.48 -3.86 9.86
N LYS A 361 46.73 -5.09 9.38
CA LYS A 361 45.70 -5.97 8.80
C LYS A 361 45.18 -7.01 9.81
N SER A 362 45.40 -6.75 11.09
CA SER A 362 45.14 -7.65 12.21
C SER A 362 44.28 -6.95 13.27
N GLN A 363 43.29 -7.66 13.82
CA GLN A 363 42.53 -7.29 15.04
C GLN A 363 41.56 -6.10 15.01
N LEU A 364 41.25 -5.48 13.85
CA LEU A 364 39.94 -4.84 13.71
C LEU A 364 38.86 -5.93 13.58
N HIS A 365 38.10 -6.16 14.66
CA HIS A 365 36.93 -7.04 14.65
C HIS A 365 35.79 -6.36 13.88
N ILE A 366 35.86 -6.43 12.55
CA ILE A 366 34.73 -6.09 11.67
C ILE A 366 33.70 -7.21 11.82
N SER A 367 32.87 -7.11 12.86
CA SER A 367 31.60 -7.83 12.94
C SER A 367 30.69 -7.25 11.85
N ALA A 368 30.84 -7.76 10.63
CA ALA A 368 30.09 -7.29 9.48
C ALA A 368 28.59 -7.37 9.78
N LEU A 369 27.89 -6.22 9.74
CA LEU A 369 26.44 -6.16 9.82
C LEU A 369 25.82 -6.61 8.49
N THR A 370 26.04 -7.88 8.15
CA THR A 370 25.14 -8.62 7.28
C THR A 370 23.75 -8.52 7.91
N ALA A 371 22.82 -7.85 7.22
CA ALA A 371 21.44 -7.80 7.68
C ALA A 371 20.92 -9.23 7.93
N PRO A 372 20.13 -9.47 8.99
CA PRO A 372 19.65 -10.81 9.30
C PRO A 372 18.82 -11.35 8.13
N VAL A 373 19.43 -12.28 7.38
CA VAL A 373 18.76 -13.08 6.37
C VAL A 373 17.63 -13.84 7.07
N LEU A 374 16.45 -13.81 6.48
CA LEU A 374 15.31 -14.55 7.02
C LEU A 374 15.62 -16.04 6.95
N LYS A 375 15.45 -16.76 8.05
CA LYS A 375 15.55 -18.22 8.05
C LYS A 375 14.61 -18.81 7.00
N HIS A 376 15.00 -19.92 6.39
CA HIS A 376 14.28 -20.51 5.25
C HIS A 376 12.79 -20.73 5.54
N GLU A 377 12.44 -21.15 6.76
CA GLU A 377 11.05 -21.35 7.20
C GLU A 377 10.26 -20.02 7.28
N ALA A 378 10.92 -18.92 7.67
CA ALA A 378 10.31 -17.60 7.65
C ALA A 378 10.15 -17.05 6.23
N VAL A 379 11.09 -17.36 5.33
CA VAL A 379 10.94 -17.10 3.89
C VAL A 379 9.74 -17.87 3.35
N GLU A 380 9.65 -19.18 3.60
CA GLU A 380 8.51 -20.01 3.16
C GLU A 380 7.17 -19.51 3.70
N ILE A 381 7.08 -19.14 4.99
CA ILE A 381 5.83 -18.60 5.57
C ILE A 381 5.39 -17.35 4.79
N ILE A 382 6.32 -16.44 4.50
CA ILE A 382 6.04 -15.22 3.75
C ILE A 382 5.73 -15.54 2.28
N VAL A 383 6.48 -16.40 1.60
CA VAL A 383 6.21 -16.85 0.23
C VAL A 383 4.80 -17.46 0.13
N ASN A 384 4.40 -18.29 1.08
CA ASN A 384 3.06 -18.88 1.14
C ASN A 384 1.97 -17.85 1.48
N GLU A 385 2.27 -16.81 2.26
CA GLU A 385 1.36 -15.66 2.45
C GLU A 385 1.24 -14.79 1.20
N THR A 386 2.34 -14.50 0.49
CA THR A 386 2.32 -13.76 -0.77
C THR A 386 1.59 -14.56 -1.84
N ARG A 387 1.78 -15.88 -1.91
CA ARG A 387 0.98 -16.78 -2.77
C ARG A 387 -0.50 -16.75 -2.40
N ARG A 388 -0.86 -16.60 -1.11
CA ARG A 388 -2.25 -16.37 -0.68
C ARG A 388 -2.79 -14.99 -1.08
N LYS A 389 -1.98 -13.92 -1.03
CA LYS A 389 -2.37 -12.58 -1.50
C LYS A 389 -2.54 -12.53 -3.03
N LEU A 390 -1.68 -13.25 -3.76
CA LEU A 390 -1.65 -13.28 -5.22
C LEU A 390 -2.59 -14.31 -5.86
N ALA A 391 -3.17 -15.24 -5.08
CA ALA A 391 -4.11 -16.24 -5.59
C ALA A 391 -5.36 -15.61 -6.27
N LEU A 392 -5.72 -14.38 -5.87
CA LEU A 392 -6.74 -13.55 -6.53
C LEU A 392 -6.44 -13.20 -8.00
N PHE A 393 -5.19 -13.42 -8.46
CA PHE A 393 -4.70 -13.13 -9.82
C PHE A 393 -4.25 -14.39 -10.59
N GLY A 394 -4.52 -15.60 -10.06
CA GLY A 394 -4.21 -16.88 -10.70
C GLY A 394 -3.11 -17.70 -10.00
N ASP A 395 -3.02 -18.97 -10.39
CA ASP A 395 -2.19 -19.97 -9.69
C ASP A 395 -0.74 -19.95 -10.19
N LEU A 396 0.07 -19.06 -9.62
CA LEU A 396 1.51 -18.93 -9.92
C LEU A 396 2.33 -19.93 -9.06
N PRO A 397 3.06 -20.88 -9.66
CA PRO A 397 3.99 -21.73 -8.94
C PRO A 397 5.17 -20.90 -8.42
N ILE A 398 5.36 -20.89 -7.10
CA ILE A 398 6.51 -20.23 -6.45
C ILE A 398 7.22 -21.26 -5.59
N ASN A 399 8.47 -21.58 -5.92
CA ASN A 399 9.30 -22.54 -5.18
C ASN A 399 10.35 -21.82 -4.34
N THR A 400 10.51 -22.18 -3.06
CA THR A 400 11.54 -21.63 -2.18
C THR A 400 12.72 -22.59 -2.14
N ILE A 401 13.90 -22.13 -2.50
CA ILE A 401 15.15 -22.91 -2.48
C ILE A 401 16.13 -22.30 -1.48
N SER A 402 17.06 -23.09 -0.97
CA SER A 402 17.93 -22.63 0.13
C SER A 402 18.98 -21.63 -0.35
N THR A 403 19.65 -21.96 -1.46
CA THR A 403 20.80 -21.24 -2.02
C THR A 403 20.71 -21.13 -3.53
N GLU A 404 21.51 -20.26 -4.14
CA GLU A 404 21.56 -20.08 -5.60
C GLU A 404 22.03 -21.35 -6.34
N SER A 405 22.84 -22.18 -5.69
CA SER A 405 23.28 -23.50 -6.19
C SER A 405 22.17 -24.54 -6.29
N ASP A 406 21.01 -24.30 -5.67
CA ASP A 406 19.84 -25.19 -5.73
C ASP A 406 18.91 -24.86 -6.93
N LEU A 407 19.29 -23.90 -7.78
CA LEU A 407 18.55 -23.54 -9.00
C LEU A 407 18.63 -24.64 -10.07
N PRO A 408 17.61 -24.76 -10.95
CA PRO A 408 17.68 -25.59 -12.14
C PRO A 408 18.93 -25.33 -13.00
N ALA A 409 19.58 -26.41 -13.46
CA ALA A 409 20.87 -26.34 -14.14
C ALA A 409 20.86 -25.59 -15.49
N HIS A 410 19.69 -25.33 -16.10
CA HIS A 410 19.58 -24.43 -17.26
C HIS A 410 19.63 -22.95 -16.86
N ILE A 411 19.08 -22.59 -15.70
CA ILE A 411 19.10 -21.22 -15.17
C ILE A 411 20.52 -20.86 -14.73
N ILE A 412 21.22 -21.75 -14.00
CA ILE A 412 22.61 -21.53 -13.58
C ILE A 412 23.51 -21.26 -14.79
N LYS A 413 23.42 -22.09 -15.85
CA LYS A 413 24.19 -21.92 -17.09
C LYS A 413 23.86 -20.64 -17.86
N GLN A 414 22.62 -20.16 -17.76
CA GLN A 414 22.23 -18.89 -18.39
C GLN A 414 22.77 -17.71 -17.57
N ALA A 415 22.74 -17.77 -16.24
CA ALA A 415 23.34 -16.78 -15.36
C ALA A 415 24.87 -16.69 -15.50
N GLU A 416 25.57 -17.83 -15.63
CA GLU A 416 27.02 -17.88 -15.93
C GLU A 416 27.36 -17.18 -17.25
N LYS A 417 26.49 -17.32 -18.26
CA LYS A 417 26.66 -16.74 -19.59
C LYS A 417 26.34 -15.24 -19.63
N ASP A 418 25.37 -14.80 -18.84
CA ASP A 418 24.92 -13.41 -18.76
C ASP A 418 25.70 -12.59 -17.70
N GLY A 419 26.58 -13.24 -16.92
CA GLY A 419 27.41 -12.61 -15.89
C GLY A 419 26.68 -12.31 -14.57
N ALA A 420 25.52 -12.91 -14.34
CA ALA A 420 24.62 -12.64 -13.19
C ALA A 420 24.81 -13.60 -12.00
N THR A 421 25.76 -14.54 -12.09
CA THR A 421 26.03 -15.53 -11.03
C THR A 421 26.48 -14.87 -9.74
N GLY A 422 25.84 -15.25 -8.63
CA GLY A 422 26.10 -14.72 -7.29
C GLY A 422 25.13 -13.64 -6.84
N GLU A 423 24.23 -13.14 -7.70
CA GLU A 423 23.31 -12.04 -7.36
C GLU A 423 21.81 -12.42 -7.38
N ILE A 424 21.46 -13.65 -7.80
CA ILE A 424 20.08 -14.06 -8.00
C ILE A 424 19.33 -14.14 -6.66
N LYS A 425 18.25 -13.38 -6.55
CA LYS A 425 17.33 -13.36 -5.39
C LYS A 425 16.04 -14.11 -5.69
N ALA A 426 15.50 -13.88 -6.88
CA ALA A 426 14.40 -14.61 -7.47
C ALA A 426 14.66 -14.76 -8.98
N VAL A 427 14.00 -15.73 -9.60
CA VAL A 427 14.06 -15.93 -11.06
C VAL A 427 12.86 -16.74 -11.55
N TYR A 428 12.18 -16.25 -12.59
CA TYR A 428 11.15 -16.98 -13.31
C TYR A 428 11.75 -17.98 -14.31
N ASP A 429 11.36 -19.26 -14.20
CA ASP A 429 11.65 -20.28 -15.20
C ASP A 429 10.53 -20.32 -16.26
N PRO A 430 10.79 -19.89 -17.52
CA PRO A 430 9.78 -19.90 -18.57
C PRO A 430 9.40 -21.31 -19.03
N HIS A 431 10.19 -22.35 -18.71
CA HIS A 431 9.88 -23.73 -19.10
C HIS A 431 8.90 -24.40 -18.14
N THR A 432 9.07 -24.20 -16.82
CA THR A 432 8.16 -24.75 -15.79
C THR A 432 7.14 -23.74 -15.28
N LYS A 433 7.16 -22.50 -15.80
CA LYS A 433 6.39 -21.34 -15.34
C LYS A 433 6.53 -21.05 -13.84
N THR A 434 7.64 -21.45 -13.22
CA THR A 434 7.86 -21.40 -11.78
C THR A 434 8.75 -20.23 -11.39
N VAL A 435 8.35 -19.42 -10.41
CA VAL A 435 9.23 -18.46 -9.75
C VAL A 435 10.05 -19.18 -8.68
N TYR A 436 11.37 -19.20 -8.82
CA TYR A 436 12.27 -19.68 -7.78
C TYR A 436 12.66 -18.50 -6.86
N ILE A 437 12.62 -18.71 -5.55
CA ILE A 437 12.95 -17.74 -4.50
C ILE A 437 14.17 -18.25 -3.73
N VAL A 438 15.28 -17.53 -3.79
CA VAL A 438 16.55 -17.90 -3.16
C VAL A 438 16.58 -17.41 -1.72
N ALA A 439 16.30 -18.30 -0.77
CA ALA A 439 16.02 -17.94 0.62
C ALA A 439 17.21 -17.27 1.33
N ASP A 440 18.45 -17.74 1.10
CA ASP A 440 19.64 -17.13 1.71
C ASP A 440 19.90 -15.67 1.30
N ARG A 441 19.18 -15.16 0.27
CA ARG A 441 19.24 -13.76 -0.19
C ARG A 441 18.04 -12.92 0.24
N MET A 442 17.09 -13.48 0.98
CA MET A 442 15.86 -12.78 1.40
C MET A 442 16.02 -12.08 2.76
N THR A 443 15.89 -10.75 2.76
CA THR A 443 16.22 -9.89 3.93
C THR A 443 15.02 -9.25 4.62
N SER A 444 13.81 -9.33 4.06
CA SER A 444 12.58 -8.85 4.70
C SER A 444 11.32 -9.41 4.02
N ARG A 445 10.16 -9.28 4.67
CA ARG A 445 8.85 -9.57 4.05
C ARG A 445 8.64 -8.78 2.76
N GLN A 446 8.94 -7.48 2.80
CA GLN A 446 8.80 -6.62 1.62
C GLN A 446 9.74 -7.05 0.50
N ASN A 447 10.97 -7.46 0.80
CA ASN A 447 11.91 -7.98 -0.19
C ASN A 447 11.40 -9.28 -0.85
N ILE A 448 10.70 -10.16 -0.11
CA ILE A 448 10.07 -11.37 -0.67
C ILE A 448 8.82 -10.99 -1.50
N GLU A 449 7.96 -10.12 -0.98
CA GLU A 449 6.75 -9.65 -1.67
C GLU A 449 7.11 -8.89 -2.97
N GLU A 450 8.15 -8.06 -2.95
CA GLU A 450 8.69 -7.35 -4.12
C GLU A 450 9.43 -8.27 -5.10
N ALA A 451 10.17 -9.28 -4.63
CA ALA A 451 10.85 -10.23 -5.53
C ALA A 451 9.84 -11.14 -6.24
N ILE A 452 8.85 -11.67 -5.53
CA ILE A 452 7.73 -12.40 -6.15
C ILE A 452 6.99 -11.50 -7.14
N ALA A 453 6.71 -10.24 -6.77
CA ALA A 453 6.07 -9.29 -7.68
C ALA A 453 6.97 -8.90 -8.87
N HIS A 454 8.29 -8.89 -8.74
CA HIS A 454 9.20 -8.60 -9.85
C HIS A 454 9.14 -9.72 -10.91
N GLU A 455 9.29 -10.98 -10.49
CA GLU A 455 9.22 -12.13 -11.38
C GLU A 455 7.80 -12.32 -11.96
N ALA A 456 6.77 -12.19 -11.11
CA ALA A 456 5.38 -12.30 -11.54
C ALA A 456 4.99 -11.16 -12.49
N LEU A 457 5.17 -9.90 -12.11
CA LEU A 457 4.72 -8.80 -12.97
C LEU A 457 5.63 -8.68 -14.21
N GLY A 458 6.94 -8.87 -14.08
CA GLY A 458 7.90 -8.78 -15.18
C GLY A 458 7.75 -9.86 -16.25
N HIS A 459 7.45 -11.12 -15.87
CA HIS A 459 7.38 -12.24 -16.81
C HIS A 459 5.98 -12.85 -17.00
N TYR A 460 5.03 -12.62 -16.08
CA TYR A 460 3.64 -13.08 -16.16
C TYR A 460 2.65 -11.94 -16.46
N GLY A 461 2.95 -10.68 -16.06
CA GLY A 461 1.90 -9.65 -15.84
C GLY A 461 1.98 -8.31 -16.59
N VAL A 462 3.08 -7.90 -17.26
CA VAL A 462 3.21 -6.53 -17.82
C VAL A 462 2.10 -6.15 -18.80
N ARG A 463 1.49 -7.13 -19.48
CA ARG A 463 0.40 -6.90 -20.47
C ARG A 463 -1.01 -6.89 -19.87
N VAL A 464 -1.14 -7.37 -18.63
CA VAL A 464 -2.37 -7.41 -17.83
C VAL A 464 -2.60 -5.99 -17.28
N LEU A 465 -1.62 -5.46 -16.52
CA LEU A 465 -1.69 -4.14 -15.88
C LEU A 465 -1.66 -2.88 -16.78
N LEU A 466 -1.47 -3.02 -18.11
CA LEU A 466 -1.11 -1.87 -19.00
C LEU A 466 -1.73 -1.91 -20.41
N GLY A 467 -2.60 -2.88 -20.73
CA GLY A 467 -3.24 -2.96 -22.03
C GLY A 467 -2.28 -3.11 -23.23
N LYS A 468 -2.67 -2.57 -24.40
CA LYS A 468 -2.01 -2.89 -25.69
C LYS A 468 -0.81 -2.00 -26.05
N ASP A 469 -0.72 -0.76 -25.55
CA ASP A 469 0.27 0.24 -25.99
C ASP A 469 1.56 0.28 -25.13
N VAL A 470 1.96 -0.87 -24.55
CA VAL A 470 3.15 -1.04 -23.67
C VAL A 470 4.42 -0.39 -24.23
N LYS A 471 4.67 -0.48 -25.56
CA LYS A 471 5.85 0.14 -26.21
C LYS A 471 5.86 1.68 -26.18
N LYS A 472 4.72 2.33 -25.97
CA LYS A 472 4.57 3.78 -25.87
C LYS A 472 4.84 4.24 -24.43
N ALA A 473 4.23 3.54 -23.46
CA ALA A 473 4.45 3.77 -22.04
C ALA A 473 5.91 3.53 -21.62
N PHE A 474 6.55 2.47 -22.14
CA PHE A 474 7.97 2.16 -21.91
C PHE A 474 8.90 3.35 -22.20
N ASN A 475 8.63 4.10 -23.27
CA ASN A 475 9.46 5.20 -23.74
C ASN A 475 9.08 6.58 -23.16
N GLN A 476 8.07 6.65 -22.27
CA GLN A 476 7.55 7.94 -21.77
C GLN A 476 7.48 8.05 -20.24
N SER A 477 7.25 6.95 -19.50
CA SER A 477 6.86 7.04 -18.08
C SER A 477 7.96 6.69 -17.07
N GLY A 478 8.84 5.73 -17.39
CA GLY A 478 9.85 5.20 -16.47
C GLY A 478 9.26 4.30 -15.36
N MET A 479 9.88 3.12 -15.15
CA MET A 479 9.37 2.09 -14.22
C MET A 479 9.12 2.51 -12.75
N PRO A 480 9.84 3.46 -12.12
CA PRO A 480 9.65 3.75 -10.69
C PRO A 480 8.24 4.20 -10.29
N MET A 481 7.55 5.01 -11.12
CA MET A 481 6.27 5.63 -10.74
C MET A 481 5.12 4.63 -10.55
N PHE A 482 5.14 3.49 -11.25
CA PHE A 482 4.09 2.47 -11.15
C PHE A 482 4.23 1.62 -9.88
N MET A 483 5.46 1.45 -9.38
CA MET A 483 5.75 0.62 -8.20
C MET A 483 5.52 1.32 -6.85
N THR A 484 5.50 2.66 -6.82
CA THR A 484 5.15 3.41 -5.61
C THR A 484 3.63 3.50 -5.40
N HIS A 485 2.88 3.84 -6.43
CA HIS A 485 1.46 4.23 -6.30
C HIS A 485 0.43 3.11 -6.52
N TRP A 486 0.84 1.84 -6.70
CA TRP A 486 -0.14 0.75 -6.84
C TRP A 486 -1.01 0.59 -5.59
N ARG A 487 -0.49 0.94 -4.40
CA ARG A 487 -1.27 1.00 -3.15
C ARG A 487 -2.24 2.18 -3.13
N ASP A 488 -1.82 3.34 -3.65
CA ASP A 488 -2.66 4.54 -3.71
C ASP A 488 -3.75 4.45 -4.81
N LYS A 489 -3.63 3.47 -5.71
CA LYS A 489 -4.73 3.02 -6.58
C LYS A 489 -5.72 2.06 -5.91
N ILE A 490 -5.42 1.42 -4.77
CA ILE A 490 -6.38 0.52 -4.09
C ILE A 490 -7.71 1.23 -3.75
N PRO A 491 -7.75 2.51 -3.29
CA PRO A 491 -8.98 3.27 -3.16
C PRO A 491 -9.79 3.43 -4.47
N SER A 492 -9.12 3.51 -5.62
CA SER A 492 -9.77 3.50 -6.95
C SER A 492 -10.15 2.11 -7.46
N MET A 493 -9.59 1.04 -6.87
CA MET A 493 -9.93 -0.37 -7.14
C MET A 493 -11.11 -0.86 -6.27
N LYS A 494 -12.06 0.02 -5.96
CA LYS A 494 -13.33 -0.32 -5.32
C LYS A 494 -14.45 -0.36 -6.36
N SER A 495 -15.43 -1.24 -6.16
CA SER A 495 -16.63 -1.31 -6.99
C SER A 495 -17.48 -0.03 -6.82
N VAL A 496 -17.33 0.92 -7.74
CA VAL A 496 -18.21 2.09 -7.80
C VAL A 496 -19.60 1.68 -8.28
N ARG A 497 -20.63 2.17 -7.61
CA ARG A 497 -22.03 2.10 -8.06
C ARG A 497 -22.67 3.49 -8.05
N ASN A 498 -23.57 3.71 -9.00
CA ASN A 498 -24.44 4.89 -9.09
C ASN A 498 -25.90 4.53 -8.88
N ALA A 499 -26.74 5.53 -8.61
CA ALA A 499 -28.19 5.36 -8.61
C ALA A 499 -28.71 4.99 -10.01
N TRP A 500 -29.88 4.35 -10.06
CA TRP A 500 -30.46 3.88 -11.32
C TRP A 500 -31.15 4.98 -12.15
N GLY A 501 -31.85 5.91 -11.50
CA GLY A 501 -32.70 6.86 -12.22
C GLY A 501 -33.83 6.15 -12.97
N ASP A 502 -34.00 6.50 -14.25
CA ASP A 502 -35.00 5.97 -15.19
C ASP A 502 -34.44 4.84 -16.09
N PHE A 503 -33.37 4.16 -15.67
CA PHE A 503 -32.71 3.10 -16.43
C PHE A 503 -33.68 1.98 -16.90
N PRO A 504 -33.66 1.59 -18.19
CA PRO A 504 -34.62 0.65 -18.76
C PRO A 504 -34.43 -0.80 -18.26
N GLU A 505 -35.42 -1.65 -18.54
CA GLU A 505 -35.26 -3.10 -18.33
C GLU A 505 -34.15 -3.67 -19.23
N VAL A 506 -33.35 -4.58 -18.69
CA VAL A 506 -32.24 -5.25 -19.38
C VAL A 506 -32.80 -6.22 -20.43
N VAL A 507 -32.46 -6.00 -21.70
CA VAL A 507 -32.95 -6.87 -22.79
C VAL A 507 -32.31 -8.24 -22.67
N LEU A 508 -33.10 -9.25 -22.30
CA LEU A 508 -32.69 -10.65 -22.35
C LEU A 508 -32.98 -11.22 -23.74
N LEU A 509 -32.00 -11.88 -24.37
CA LEU A 509 -32.25 -12.66 -25.59
C LEU A 509 -33.02 -13.96 -25.29
N SER A 510 -32.60 -14.69 -24.25
CA SER A 510 -33.23 -15.93 -23.82
C SER A 510 -33.32 -16.09 -22.30
N LYS A 511 -33.99 -17.16 -21.87
CA LYS A 511 -34.10 -17.56 -20.45
C LYS A 511 -32.76 -18.10 -19.94
N LEU A 512 -32.52 -17.97 -18.63
CA LEU A 512 -31.33 -18.52 -17.98
C LEU A 512 -31.14 -20.00 -18.34
N GLY A 513 -29.90 -20.36 -18.69
CA GLY A 513 -29.52 -21.73 -19.00
C GLY A 513 -29.77 -22.16 -20.45
N SER A 514 -30.54 -21.42 -21.25
CA SER A 514 -30.78 -21.77 -22.67
C SER A 514 -29.48 -22.01 -23.45
N ALA A 515 -28.47 -21.16 -23.21
CA ALA A 515 -27.17 -21.26 -23.87
C ALA A 515 -26.40 -22.55 -23.56
N LYS A 516 -26.58 -23.12 -22.36
CA LYS A 516 -25.93 -24.39 -21.94
C LYS A 516 -26.35 -25.61 -22.76
N ASN A 517 -27.45 -25.49 -23.51
CA ASN A 517 -27.94 -26.56 -24.37
C ASN A 517 -27.21 -26.60 -25.74
N HIS A 518 -26.40 -25.59 -26.08
CA HIS A 518 -25.67 -25.54 -27.34
C HIS A 518 -24.34 -26.31 -27.24
N GLN A 519 -24.05 -27.17 -28.21
CA GLN A 519 -22.85 -28.03 -28.21
C GLN A 519 -21.53 -27.25 -28.05
N GLY A 520 -21.47 -26.03 -28.58
CA GLY A 520 -20.30 -25.14 -28.49
C GLY A 520 -20.20 -24.33 -27.18
N TYR A 521 -21.15 -24.44 -26.25
CA TYR A 521 -21.20 -23.55 -25.07
C TYR A 521 -19.96 -23.64 -24.17
N GLU A 522 -19.50 -24.85 -23.86
CA GLU A 522 -18.32 -25.03 -23.00
C GLU A 522 -17.02 -24.61 -23.74
N ALA A 523 -16.95 -24.79 -25.06
CA ALA A 523 -15.84 -24.26 -25.87
C ALA A 523 -15.85 -22.72 -25.91
N ALA A 524 -17.02 -22.11 -26.09
CA ALA A 524 -17.23 -20.67 -26.04
C ALA A 524 -16.98 -20.05 -24.65
N LYS A 525 -17.10 -20.87 -23.59
CA LYS A 525 -16.69 -20.53 -22.22
C LYS A 525 -15.20 -20.74 -21.96
N GLY A 526 -14.53 -21.59 -22.74
CA GLY A 526 -13.12 -21.99 -22.63
C GLY A 526 -12.15 -21.34 -23.64
N GLY A 527 -12.59 -20.31 -24.37
CA GLY A 527 -11.73 -19.47 -25.21
C GLY A 527 -12.03 -19.48 -26.72
N ASP A 528 -12.90 -20.35 -27.20
CA ASP A 528 -13.22 -20.49 -28.63
C ASP A 528 -14.18 -19.38 -29.11
N MET A 529 -13.72 -18.58 -30.08
CA MET A 529 -14.52 -17.48 -30.64
C MET A 529 -15.53 -17.96 -31.70
N ASP A 530 -15.18 -18.97 -32.49
CA ASP A 530 -16.05 -19.46 -33.56
C ASP A 530 -17.23 -20.23 -32.93
N ALA A 531 -16.95 -21.06 -31.94
CA ALA A 531 -18.00 -21.69 -31.12
C ALA A 531 -18.86 -20.66 -30.37
N ALA A 532 -18.30 -19.52 -29.96
CA ALA A 532 -19.08 -18.45 -29.32
C ALA A 532 -19.98 -17.70 -30.29
N LEU A 533 -19.50 -17.42 -31.51
CA LEU A 533 -20.33 -16.87 -32.59
C LEU A 533 -21.47 -17.83 -32.93
N ASP A 534 -21.23 -19.14 -33.03
CA ASP A 534 -22.28 -20.15 -33.22
C ASP A 534 -23.30 -20.17 -32.07
N VAL A 535 -22.84 -20.19 -30.81
CA VAL A 535 -23.73 -20.12 -29.63
C VAL A 535 -24.61 -18.88 -29.69
N VAL A 536 -24.05 -17.70 -29.97
CA VAL A 536 -24.84 -16.45 -30.01
C VAL A 536 -25.79 -16.44 -31.21
N ASN A 537 -25.34 -16.86 -32.40
CA ASN A 537 -26.19 -16.96 -33.59
C ASN A 537 -27.36 -17.95 -33.40
N SER A 538 -27.22 -18.97 -32.54
CA SER A 538 -28.33 -19.87 -32.16
C SER A 538 -29.36 -19.26 -31.20
N ILE A 539 -29.07 -18.10 -30.61
CA ILE A 539 -29.86 -17.44 -29.54
C ILE A 539 -30.44 -16.09 -29.98
N ILE A 540 -29.67 -15.29 -30.74
CA ILE A 540 -30.09 -13.95 -31.17
C ILE A 540 -31.15 -14.03 -32.28
N THR A 541 -32.20 -13.21 -32.16
CA THR A 541 -33.28 -13.13 -33.15
C THR A 541 -33.39 -11.72 -33.70
N GLU A 542 -33.91 -11.58 -34.92
CA GLU A 542 -34.12 -10.25 -35.53
C GLU A 542 -35.12 -9.41 -34.71
N GLU A 543 -36.12 -10.03 -34.09
CA GLU A 543 -37.04 -9.40 -33.11
C GLU A 543 -36.29 -8.71 -31.97
N LYS A 544 -35.23 -9.35 -31.45
CA LYS A 544 -34.40 -8.81 -30.36
C LYS A 544 -33.44 -7.71 -30.83
N ILE A 545 -32.93 -7.83 -32.06
CA ILE A 545 -32.12 -6.77 -32.70
C ILE A 545 -33.00 -5.52 -32.92
N GLU A 546 -34.24 -5.68 -33.39
CA GLU A 546 -35.22 -4.60 -33.48
C GLU A 546 -35.62 -4.02 -32.12
N GLU A 547 -35.76 -4.85 -31.07
CA GLU A 547 -36.06 -4.38 -29.71
C GLU A 547 -34.99 -3.42 -29.20
N ILE A 548 -33.71 -3.80 -29.33
CA ILE A 548 -32.58 -2.94 -29.00
C ILE A 548 -32.59 -1.68 -29.87
N HIS A 549 -32.76 -1.81 -31.19
CA HIS A 549 -32.80 -0.67 -32.11
C HIS A 549 -33.91 0.34 -31.74
N ARG A 550 -35.09 -0.13 -31.34
CA ARG A 550 -36.21 0.71 -30.86
C ARG A 550 -35.87 1.45 -29.56
N ILE A 551 -35.19 0.81 -28.61
CA ILE A 551 -34.78 1.44 -27.34
C ILE A 551 -33.66 2.48 -27.56
N LEU A 552 -32.78 2.24 -28.53
CA LEU A 552 -31.72 3.20 -28.87
C LEU A 552 -32.24 4.49 -29.50
N GLN A 553 -33.37 4.46 -30.21
CA GLN A 553 -33.99 5.65 -30.83
C GLN A 553 -33.03 6.42 -31.77
N GLY A 554 -32.14 5.70 -32.46
CA GLY A 554 -31.11 6.28 -33.33
C GLY A 554 -29.84 6.78 -32.63
N ARG A 555 -29.76 6.72 -31.29
CA ARG A 555 -28.50 6.91 -30.56
C ARG A 555 -27.49 5.83 -30.94
N LYS A 556 -26.21 6.19 -30.91
CA LYS A 556 -25.08 5.31 -31.24
C LYS A 556 -24.19 5.10 -30.01
N PRO A 557 -24.58 4.23 -29.07
CA PRO A 557 -23.72 3.91 -27.94
C PRO A 557 -22.51 3.09 -28.38
N ILE A 558 -21.47 3.11 -27.55
CA ILE A 558 -20.40 2.12 -27.57
C ILE A 558 -20.91 0.85 -26.89
N LEU A 559 -20.73 -0.31 -27.54
CA LEU A 559 -20.99 -1.62 -26.98
C LEU A 559 -19.83 -2.01 -26.05
N ALA A 560 -20.12 -2.19 -24.76
CA ALA A 560 -19.17 -2.59 -23.74
C ALA A 560 -19.42 -4.05 -23.32
N PRO A 561 -18.79 -5.04 -23.97
CA PRO A 561 -18.78 -6.43 -23.51
C PRO A 561 -18.10 -6.57 -22.15
N VAL A 562 -18.69 -7.37 -21.26
CA VAL A 562 -18.05 -7.83 -20.02
C VAL A 562 -16.94 -8.82 -20.37
N ILE A 563 -15.70 -8.36 -20.33
CA ILE A 563 -14.48 -9.15 -20.55
C ILE A 563 -13.81 -9.38 -19.19
N ALA A 564 -13.19 -10.54 -18.96
CA ALA A 564 -12.36 -10.81 -17.76
C ALA A 564 -10.87 -10.87 -18.13
N ASP A 565 -10.02 -10.36 -17.25
CA ASP A 565 -8.60 -10.03 -17.52
C ASP A 565 -7.59 -11.19 -17.33
N GLU A 566 -8.08 -12.41 -17.05
CA GLU A 566 -7.26 -13.62 -17.10
C GLU A 566 -6.67 -13.78 -18.52
N LEU A 567 -5.38 -14.14 -18.65
CA LEU A 567 -4.46 -13.92 -19.80
C LEU A 567 -4.89 -14.21 -21.26
N SER A 568 -6.09 -14.75 -21.50
CA SER A 568 -6.71 -14.81 -22.84
C SER A 568 -8.24 -14.62 -22.85
N GLY A 569 -8.89 -14.38 -21.71
CA GLY A 569 -10.33 -14.16 -21.53
C GLY A 569 -11.19 -15.30 -22.07
N GLU A 570 -11.31 -16.40 -21.33
CA GLU A 570 -11.93 -17.65 -21.81
C GLU A 570 -13.40 -17.50 -22.25
N ASN A 571 -14.19 -16.68 -21.54
CA ASN A 571 -15.60 -16.43 -21.87
C ASN A 571 -15.73 -15.52 -23.11
N LYS A 572 -15.83 -16.09 -24.31
CA LYS A 572 -15.98 -15.35 -25.58
C LYS A 572 -17.40 -14.85 -25.85
N LEU A 573 -18.40 -15.38 -25.14
CA LEU A 573 -19.82 -15.09 -25.37
C LEU A 573 -20.20 -13.59 -25.36
N PRO A 574 -19.71 -12.74 -24.43
CA PRO A 574 -20.00 -11.31 -24.47
C PRO A 574 -19.38 -10.60 -25.69
N ILE A 575 -18.15 -10.97 -26.07
CA ILE A 575 -17.44 -10.38 -27.22
C ILE A 575 -18.11 -10.81 -28.54
N ALA A 576 -18.46 -12.08 -28.68
CA ALA A 576 -19.21 -12.59 -29.83
C ALA A 576 -20.57 -11.87 -29.98
N TYR A 577 -21.27 -11.63 -28.86
CA TYR A 577 -22.54 -10.90 -28.88
C TYR A 577 -22.36 -9.43 -29.26
N ALA A 578 -21.40 -8.72 -28.68
CA ALA A 578 -21.09 -7.34 -29.05
C ALA A 578 -20.68 -7.23 -30.53
N SER A 579 -19.96 -8.23 -31.06
CA SER A 579 -19.53 -8.27 -32.48
C SER A 579 -20.71 -8.43 -33.44
N ILE A 580 -21.62 -9.38 -33.18
CA ILE A 580 -22.82 -9.57 -34.00
C ILE A 580 -23.75 -8.35 -33.92
N LEU A 581 -23.92 -7.76 -32.74
CA LEU A 581 -24.75 -6.56 -32.56
C LEU A 581 -24.12 -5.32 -33.23
N SER A 582 -22.78 -5.22 -33.25
CA SER A 582 -22.02 -4.18 -33.96
C SER A 582 -22.25 -4.27 -35.47
N GLU A 583 -22.14 -5.46 -36.06
CA GLU A 583 -22.40 -5.68 -37.49
C GLU A 583 -23.85 -5.32 -37.85
N LYS A 584 -24.82 -5.78 -37.05
CA LYS A 584 -26.25 -5.60 -37.30
C LYS A 584 -26.74 -4.16 -37.13
N LEU A 585 -26.18 -3.39 -36.18
CA LEU A 585 -26.65 -2.03 -35.85
C LEU A 585 -25.69 -0.90 -36.25
N GLY A 586 -24.48 -1.21 -36.75
CA GLY A 586 -23.47 -0.22 -37.09
C GLY A 586 -22.90 0.54 -35.88
N LEU A 587 -22.79 -0.16 -34.74
CA LEU A 587 -22.31 0.38 -33.46
C LEU A 587 -20.84 0.02 -33.24
N GLN A 588 -20.11 0.85 -32.48
CA GLN A 588 -18.71 0.56 -32.13
C GLN A 588 -18.65 -0.41 -30.94
N VAL A 589 -17.63 -1.30 -30.91
CA VAL A 589 -17.34 -2.16 -29.75
C VAL A 589 -16.07 -1.70 -29.08
N ASP A 590 -16.14 -1.48 -27.77
CA ASP A 590 -14.98 -1.23 -26.93
C ASP A 590 -14.61 -2.50 -26.15
N ASN A 591 -13.51 -3.12 -26.56
CA ASN A 591 -12.93 -4.29 -25.90
C ASN A 591 -11.76 -3.90 -24.98
N GLY A 592 -11.64 -2.62 -24.61
CA GLY A 592 -10.66 -2.07 -23.68
C GLY A 592 -11.15 -1.98 -22.24
N ILE A 593 -12.46 -2.11 -22.00
CA ILE A 593 -13.04 -2.18 -20.65
C ILE A 593 -13.03 -3.65 -20.18
N VAL A 594 -12.28 -3.93 -19.11
CA VAL A 594 -12.04 -5.29 -18.59
C VAL A 594 -12.34 -5.41 -17.10
N GLN A 595 -12.81 -6.58 -16.68
CA GLN A 595 -13.10 -6.94 -15.30
C GLN A 595 -11.87 -7.58 -14.65
N ILE A 596 -11.21 -6.84 -13.77
CA ILE A 596 -10.00 -7.26 -13.04
C ILE A 596 -10.30 -8.04 -11.75
N VAL A 597 -11.53 -7.95 -11.23
CA VAL A 597 -11.97 -8.79 -10.09
C VAL A 597 -13.24 -9.57 -10.47
N ARG A 598 -13.06 -10.89 -10.61
CA ARG A 598 -14.13 -11.82 -10.96
C ARG A 598 -15.00 -12.13 -9.74
N ALA A 599 -16.25 -11.65 -9.73
CA ALA A 599 -17.26 -12.26 -8.88
C ALA A 599 -17.42 -13.74 -9.31
N TYR A 600 -17.23 -14.70 -8.42
CA TYR A 600 -17.17 -16.12 -8.76
C TYR A 600 -18.50 -16.65 -9.34
N HIS A 601 -18.46 -17.42 -10.43
CA HIS A 601 -19.64 -17.89 -11.18
C HIS A 601 -19.60 -19.38 -11.60
N THR A 602 -19.56 -20.27 -10.60
CA THR A 602 -20.41 -21.47 -10.55
C THR A 602 -20.68 -21.77 -9.07
N ASP A 603 -21.92 -22.16 -8.74
CA ASP A 603 -22.45 -22.50 -7.41
C ASP A 603 -22.32 -21.49 -6.25
N ALA A 604 -21.52 -20.43 -6.37
CA ALA A 604 -21.41 -19.39 -5.33
C ALA A 604 -22.77 -18.69 -5.06
N GLY A 605 -23.22 -18.72 -3.80
CA GLY A 605 -24.55 -18.29 -3.37
C GLY A 605 -24.78 -16.76 -3.38
N ALA A 606 -26.05 -16.34 -3.28
CA ALA A 606 -26.45 -14.94 -3.47
C ALA A 606 -25.72 -13.94 -2.55
N PHE A 607 -25.44 -14.28 -1.29
CA PHE A 607 -24.73 -13.39 -0.37
C PHE A 607 -23.24 -13.22 -0.72
N HIS A 608 -22.61 -14.20 -1.35
CA HIS A 608 -21.26 -14.08 -1.92
C HIS A 608 -21.23 -13.09 -3.10
N ARG A 609 -22.35 -12.95 -3.83
CA ARG A 609 -22.50 -12.01 -4.96
C ARG A 609 -22.75 -10.57 -4.50
N ILE A 610 -23.37 -10.40 -3.33
CA ILE A 610 -23.52 -9.11 -2.65
C ILE A 610 -22.21 -8.71 -1.94
N ALA A 611 -21.46 -9.68 -1.43
CA ALA A 611 -20.25 -9.45 -0.65
C ALA A 611 -18.98 -9.18 -1.47
N ILE A 612 -18.93 -9.67 -2.73
CA ILE A 612 -17.80 -9.51 -3.65
C ILE A 612 -18.32 -8.93 -4.96
N ASN A 613 -18.20 -7.61 -5.08
CA ASN A 613 -18.59 -6.86 -6.26
C ASN A 613 -17.49 -6.87 -7.34
N PRO A 614 -17.82 -6.98 -8.63
CA PRO A 614 -16.91 -6.76 -9.74
C PRO A 614 -16.22 -5.40 -9.73
N ILE A 615 -14.94 -5.37 -10.11
CA ILE A 615 -14.16 -4.16 -10.34
C ILE A 615 -13.68 -4.18 -11.80
N PHE A 616 -13.71 -3.02 -12.44
CA PHE A 616 -13.39 -2.82 -13.85
C PHE A 616 -12.28 -1.78 -14.02
N GLU A 617 -11.56 -1.86 -15.14
CA GLU A 617 -10.69 -0.82 -15.67
C GLU A 617 -10.85 -0.67 -17.19
N GLY A 618 -10.27 0.36 -17.78
CA GLY A 618 -10.37 0.71 -19.20
C GLY A 618 -10.66 2.19 -19.42
N GLU A 619 -10.25 2.75 -20.56
CA GLU A 619 -10.52 4.15 -20.90
C GLU A 619 -12.02 4.35 -21.18
N ILE A 620 -12.62 5.41 -20.63
CA ILE A 620 -14.00 5.82 -20.90
C ILE A 620 -14.01 7.10 -21.70
N VAL A 621 -14.86 7.16 -22.72
CA VAL A 621 -15.07 8.37 -23.53
C VAL A 621 -16.08 9.28 -22.80
N GLU A 622 -15.63 10.48 -22.43
CA GLU A 622 -16.45 11.50 -21.77
C GLU A 622 -17.65 11.90 -22.66
N ASP A 623 -18.81 12.13 -22.03
CA ASP A 623 -20.08 12.50 -22.67
C ASP A 623 -20.66 11.48 -23.68
N GLN A 624 -20.06 10.30 -23.83
CA GLN A 624 -20.50 9.25 -24.75
C GLN A 624 -21.51 8.27 -24.11
N ASP A 625 -22.51 7.87 -24.89
CA ASP A 625 -23.47 6.83 -24.49
C ASP A 625 -22.86 5.42 -24.62
N TYR A 626 -23.21 4.50 -23.72
CA TYR A 626 -22.73 3.13 -23.65
C TYR A 626 -23.88 2.13 -23.50
N LEU A 627 -23.69 0.90 -24.01
CA LEU A 627 -24.60 -0.23 -23.85
C LEU A 627 -23.80 -1.45 -23.36
N ILE A 628 -24.13 -1.96 -22.16
CA ILE A 628 -23.44 -3.10 -21.54
C ILE A 628 -23.91 -4.42 -22.16
N ILE A 629 -22.95 -5.27 -22.55
CA ILE A 629 -23.18 -6.60 -23.12
C ILE A 629 -22.59 -7.67 -22.18
N ASP A 630 -23.39 -8.63 -21.73
CA ASP A 630 -22.95 -9.73 -20.83
C ASP A 630 -23.60 -11.06 -21.26
N ASP A 631 -23.13 -12.22 -20.78
CA ASP A 631 -23.71 -13.52 -21.14
C ASP A 631 -24.88 -13.93 -20.23
N THR A 632 -24.85 -13.57 -18.94
CA THR A 632 -25.83 -14.09 -17.96
C THR A 632 -26.27 -13.07 -16.90
N LEU A 633 -27.48 -12.53 -17.04
CA LEU A 633 -28.12 -11.72 -15.99
C LEU A 633 -28.69 -12.61 -14.86
N ALA A 634 -27.85 -12.89 -13.86
CA ALA A 634 -28.25 -13.59 -12.63
C ALA A 634 -28.88 -12.62 -11.60
N MET A 635 -28.06 -11.80 -10.93
CA MET A 635 -28.50 -10.80 -9.94
C MET A 635 -28.25 -9.35 -10.38
N GLY A 636 -27.50 -9.11 -11.46
CA GLY A 636 -27.19 -7.77 -11.98
C GLY A 636 -25.96 -7.07 -11.39
N GLY A 637 -25.25 -7.68 -10.43
CA GLY A 637 -24.04 -7.13 -9.79
C GLY A 637 -22.94 -6.68 -10.77
N THR A 638 -22.73 -7.45 -11.84
CA THR A 638 -21.81 -7.10 -12.95
C THR A 638 -22.25 -5.82 -13.67
N VAL A 639 -23.52 -5.76 -14.09
CA VAL A 639 -24.09 -4.64 -14.85
C VAL A 639 -24.10 -3.35 -14.03
N THR A 640 -24.44 -3.40 -12.75
CA THR A 640 -24.48 -2.19 -11.89
C THR A 640 -23.09 -1.64 -11.55
N SER A 641 -22.10 -2.52 -11.36
CA SER A 641 -20.72 -2.10 -11.08
C SER A 641 -20.03 -1.55 -12.34
N LEU A 642 -20.30 -2.14 -13.51
CA LEU A 642 -19.85 -1.58 -14.81
C LEU A 642 -20.56 -0.26 -15.14
N LYS A 643 -21.87 -0.13 -14.83
CA LYS A 643 -22.59 1.15 -14.93
C LYS A 643 -21.94 2.24 -14.07
N GLY A 644 -21.65 1.94 -12.80
CA GLY A 644 -20.98 2.87 -11.90
C GLY A 644 -19.57 3.26 -12.38
N TYR A 645 -18.81 2.30 -12.91
CA TYR A 645 -17.48 2.55 -13.49
C TYR A 645 -17.54 3.48 -14.72
N ILE A 646 -18.42 3.21 -15.68
CA ILE A 646 -18.56 4.04 -16.89
C ILE A 646 -19.01 5.46 -16.52
N GLU A 647 -19.98 5.59 -15.62
CA GLU A 647 -20.58 6.89 -15.29
C GLU A 647 -19.72 7.79 -14.40
N ILE A 648 -18.93 7.23 -13.46
CA ILE A 648 -18.03 8.06 -12.66
C ILE A 648 -16.85 8.61 -13.48
N ASN A 649 -16.52 7.93 -14.59
CA ASN A 649 -15.50 8.36 -15.56
C ASN A 649 -16.11 9.14 -16.75
N GLY A 650 -17.31 9.71 -16.59
CA GLY A 650 -17.89 10.68 -17.54
C GLY A 650 -18.70 10.11 -18.71
N GLY A 651 -18.81 8.79 -18.84
CA GLY A 651 -19.71 8.16 -19.81
C GLY A 651 -21.17 8.10 -19.33
N ARG A 652 -22.09 7.63 -20.16
CA ARG A 652 -23.51 7.39 -19.79
C ARG A 652 -23.98 6.01 -20.22
N VAL A 653 -24.36 5.11 -19.31
CA VAL A 653 -24.93 3.81 -19.72
C VAL A 653 -26.43 3.96 -19.96
N ILE A 654 -26.87 3.74 -21.20
CA ILE A 654 -28.26 3.95 -21.64
C ILE A 654 -29.09 2.67 -21.75
N LEU A 655 -28.44 1.50 -21.77
CA LEU A 655 -29.07 0.18 -21.81
C LEU A 655 -28.07 -0.90 -21.37
N ALA A 656 -28.57 -2.06 -20.95
CA ALA A 656 -27.79 -3.29 -20.89
C ALA A 656 -28.57 -4.42 -21.59
N SER A 657 -27.86 -5.42 -22.11
CA SER A 657 -28.47 -6.61 -22.72
C SER A 657 -27.62 -7.86 -22.48
N THR A 658 -28.28 -9.01 -22.32
CA THR A 658 -27.57 -10.27 -22.04
C THR A 658 -28.14 -11.46 -22.81
N LEU A 659 -27.28 -12.43 -23.14
CA LEU A 659 -27.68 -13.64 -23.87
C LEU A 659 -28.72 -14.46 -23.11
N THR A 660 -28.55 -14.61 -21.79
CA THR A 660 -29.50 -15.31 -20.92
C THR A 660 -29.74 -14.58 -19.60
N GLY A 661 -30.87 -14.82 -18.95
CA GLY A 661 -31.08 -14.31 -17.59
C GLY A 661 -32.38 -14.78 -16.95
N TYR A 662 -32.56 -14.45 -15.67
CA TYR A 662 -33.86 -14.60 -15.02
C TYR A 662 -34.79 -13.47 -15.48
N PRO A 663 -36.00 -13.75 -16.01
CA PRO A 663 -36.94 -12.68 -16.42
C PRO A 663 -37.31 -11.72 -15.28
N ALA A 664 -37.30 -12.18 -14.03
CA ALA A 664 -37.53 -11.34 -12.85
C ALA A 664 -36.36 -10.38 -12.51
N ALA A 665 -35.17 -10.61 -13.07
CA ALA A 665 -33.99 -9.75 -12.91
C ALA A 665 -33.83 -8.72 -14.04
N ALA A 666 -34.53 -8.88 -15.17
CA ALA A 666 -34.51 -7.94 -16.30
C ALA A 666 -34.93 -6.52 -15.87
N ASN A 667 -35.95 -6.42 -15.01
CA ASN A 667 -36.23 -5.21 -14.25
C ASN A 667 -35.19 -5.07 -13.12
N ILE A 668 -34.02 -4.53 -13.48
CA ILE A 668 -32.83 -4.48 -12.61
C ILE A 668 -32.93 -3.39 -11.52
N VAL A 669 -33.73 -2.35 -11.76
CA VAL A 669 -33.96 -1.22 -10.85
C VAL A 669 -34.86 -1.66 -9.69
N VAL A 670 -34.52 -1.28 -8.44
CA VAL A 670 -35.33 -1.64 -7.28
C VAL A 670 -36.69 -0.93 -7.34
N LYS A 671 -37.78 -1.69 -7.29
CA LYS A 671 -39.14 -1.13 -7.32
C LYS A 671 -39.48 -0.44 -6.01
N GLU A 672 -40.20 0.68 -6.04
CA GLU A 672 -40.51 1.47 -4.85
C GLU A 672 -41.19 0.64 -3.73
N ASN A 673 -42.08 -0.29 -4.09
CA ASN A 673 -42.71 -1.19 -3.12
C ASN A 673 -41.73 -2.20 -2.49
N MET A 674 -40.60 -2.50 -3.14
CA MET A 674 -39.48 -3.27 -2.58
C MET A 674 -38.62 -2.38 -1.67
N ILE A 675 -38.34 -1.13 -2.05
CA ILE A 675 -37.63 -0.15 -1.20
C ILE A 675 -38.40 0.06 0.11
N GLN A 676 -39.71 0.33 0.02
CA GLN A 676 -40.56 0.48 1.20
C GLN A 676 -40.59 -0.83 2.02
N SER A 677 -40.73 -1.99 1.37
CA SER A 677 -40.67 -3.30 2.07
C SER A 677 -39.34 -3.56 2.80
N LEU A 678 -38.23 -2.99 2.35
CA LEU A 678 -36.93 -3.12 3.01
C LEU A 678 -36.88 -2.22 4.25
N ARG A 679 -37.33 -0.96 4.12
CA ARG A 679 -37.44 0.01 5.22
C ARG A 679 -38.41 -0.47 6.30
N ASP A 680 -39.61 -0.90 5.92
CA ASP A 680 -40.65 -1.42 6.84
C ASP A 680 -40.17 -2.62 7.67
N LYS A 681 -39.25 -3.42 7.13
CA LYS A 681 -38.78 -4.67 7.74
C LYS A 681 -37.50 -4.50 8.56
N HIS A 682 -36.53 -3.77 8.03
CA HIS A 682 -35.17 -3.69 8.58
C HIS A 682 -34.81 -2.31 9.15
N GLY A 683 -35.68 -1.31 8.98
CA GLY A 683 -35.46 0.06 9.46
C GLY A 683 -34.24 0.74 8.86
N ASP A 684 -33.79 1.81 9.52
CA ASP A 684 -32.61 2.58 9.11
C ASP A 684 -31.29 1.81 9.33
N GLU A 685 -31.27 0.77 10.19
CA GLU A 685 -30.07 -0.07 10.41
C GLU A 685 -29.57 -0.70 9.10
N LEU A 686 -30.48 -1.04 8.17
CA LEU A 686 -30.08 -1.56 6.85
C LEU A 686 -29.34 -0.51 6.02
N GLU A 687 -29.82 0.73 6.03
CA GLU A 687 -29.24 1.84 5.26
C GLU A 687 -27.85 2.23 5.82
N GLU A 688 -27.70 2.25 7.16
CA GLU A 688 -26.40 2.41 7.82
C GLU A 688 -25.45 1.23 7.51
N TYR A 689 -25.95 0.00 7.59
CA TYR A 689 -25.17 -1.21 7.33
C TYR A 689 -24.64 -1.28 5.90
N LEU A 690 -25.49 -1.02 4.90
CA LEU A 690 -25.08 -1.03 3.49
C LEU A 690 -24.06 0.08 3.19
N LYS A 691 -24.27 1.29 3.71
CA LYS A 691 -23.32 2.41 3.56
C LYS A 691 -21.96 2.13 4.23
N LYS A 692 -21.95 1.41 5.34
CA LYS A 692 -20.72 1.04 6.06
C LYS A 692 -19.95 -0.12 5.41
N GLU A 693 -20.65 -1.18 4.99
CA GLU A 693 -20.01 -2.45 4.60
C GLU A 693 -19.91 -2.67 3.09
N LEU A 694 -20.67 -1.91 2.29
CA LEU A 694 -20.70 -1.96 0.82
C LEU A 694 -20.51 -0.57 0.17
N GLU A 695 -20.45 0.52 0.95
CA GLU A 695 -20.20 1.91 0.49
C GLU A 695 -21.32 2.51 -0.40
N TYR A 696 -22.55 1.98 -0.32
CA TYR A 696 -23.76 2.54 -0.95
C TYR A 696 -25.04 2.25 -0.16
N GLY A 697 -26.10 3.04 -0.36
CA GLY A 697 -27.41 2.81 0.25
C GLY A 697 -28.32 1.91 -0.60
N ILE A 698 -29.58 1.76 -0.16
CA ILE A 698 -30.59 0.93 -0.84
C ILE A 698 -30.82 1.36 -2.31
N GLU A 699 -30.57 2.63 -2.65
CA GLU A 699 -30.76 3.22 -3.99
C GLU A 699 -29.83 2.66 -5.08
N LYS A 700 -28.76 1.93 -4.70
CA LYS A 700 -27.78 1.32 -5.64
C LYS A 700 -27.73 -0.21 -5.59
N LEU A 701 -28.68 -0.83 -4.88
CA LEU A 701 -28.93 -2.27 -5.02
C LEU A 701 -29.56 -2.58 -6.38
N THR A 702 -29.43 -3.82 -6.85
CA THR A 702 -30.33 -4.33 -7.89
C THR A 702 -31.62 -4.87 -7.27
N GLN A 703 -32.69 -4.99 -8.06
CA GLN A 703 -33.93 -5.66 -7.67
C GLN A 703 -33.69 -7.12 -7.21
N GLY A 704 -32.68 -7.80 -7.77
CA GLY A 704 -32.29 -9.15 -7.35
C GLY A 704 -31.64 -9.18 -5.97
N GLU A 705 -30.68 -8.29 -5.71
CA GLU A 705 -30.02 -8.13 -4.41
C GLU A 705 -31.01 -7.69 -3.33
N ALA A 706 -31.87 -6.71 -3.64
CA ALA A 706 -32.97 -6.27 -2.78
C ALA A 706 -33.91 -7.42 -2.40
N GLY A 707 -34.21 -8.33 -3.33
CA GLY A 707 -34.98 -9.55 -3.05
C GLY A 707 -34.28 -10.48 -2.04
N HIS A 708 -32.99 -10.73 -2.19
CA HIS A 708 -32.21 -11.55 -1.26
C HIS A 708 -32.01 -10.88 0.11
N ILE A 709 -31.86 -9.56 0.17
CA ILE A 709 -31.78 -8.78 1.41
C ILE A 709 -33.13 -8.78 2.14
N LYS A 710 -34.25 -8.60 1.44
CA LYS A 710 -35.60 -8.72 2.01
C LYS A 710 -35.87 -10.12 2.57
N ALA A 711 -35.24 -11.16 2.01
CA ALA A 711 -35.36 -12.54 2.49
C ALA A 711 -34.59 -12.82 3.81
N THR A 712 -33.66 -11.97 4.24
CA THR A 712 -33.00 -12.15 5.55
C THR A 712 -33.96 -11.84 6.71
N PRO A 713 -33.90 -12.55 7.85
CA PRO A 713 -34.68 -12.21 9.05
C PRO A 713 -34.42 -10.80 9.61
N SER A 714 -33.16 -10.37 9.65
CA SER A 714 -32.71 -9.08 10.19
C SER A 714 -31.38 -8.64 9.55
N VAL A 715 -30.97 -7.39 9.80
CA VAL A 715 -29.66 -6.85 9.38
C VAL A 715 -28.50 -7.60 10.04
N ASP A 716 -28.66 -8.05 11.28
CA ASP A 716 -27.68 -8.86 12.01
C ASP A 716 -27.45 -10.24 11.34
N GLU A 717 -28.49 -10.81 10.73
CA GLU A 717 -28.43 -12.06 9.98
C GLU A 717 -27.91 -11.85 8.54
N LEU A 718 -28.20 -10.70 7.92
CA LEU A 718 -27.53 -10.24 6.70
C LEU A 718 -26.01 -10.10 6.90
N ARG A 719 -25.62 -9.45 8.01
CA ARG A 719 -24.22 -9.23 8.44
C ARG A 719 -23.46 -10.55 8.59
N LYS A 720 -24.04 -11.53 9.29
CA LYS A 720 -23.46 -12.88 9.42
C LYS A 720 -23.26 -13.56 8.06
N ARG A 721 -24.26 -13.49 7.16
CA ARG A 721 -24.18 -14.11 5.83
C ARG A 721 -23.16 -13.47 4.92
N ILE A 722 -23.01 -12.14 4.96
CA ILE A 722 -21.99 -11.43 4.19
C ILE A 722 -20.58 -11.72 4.77
N VAL A 723 -20.42 -11.75 6.09
CA VAL A 723 -19.13 -12.09 6.73
C VAL A 723 -18.72 -13.54 6.46
N GLU A 724 -19.63 -14.50 6.55
CA GLU A 724 -19.28 -15.90 6.25
C GLU A 724 -19.08 -16.13 4.76
N ALA A 725 -19.83 -15.46 3.86
CA ALA A 725 -19.53 -15.51 2.43
C ALA A 725 -18.16 -14.91 2.06
N LYS A 726 -17.73 -13.82 2.72
CA LYS A 726 -16.35 -13.29 2.61
C LYS A 726 -15.30 -14.29 3.12
N ARG A 727 -15.64 -15.20 4.04
CA ARG A 727 -14.76 -16.28 4.53
C ARG A 727 -14.76 -17.51 3.65
N GLU A 728 -15.92 -17.93 3.14
CA GLU A 728 -16.08 -19.08 2.23
C GLU A 728 -15.31 -18.87 0.94
N ALA A 729 -15.33 -17.65 0.37
CA ALA A 729 -14.48 -17.26 -0.75
C ALA A 729 -12.99 -17.58 -0.50
N GLY A 730 -12.48 -17.24 0.69
CA GLY A 730 -11.11 -17.55 1.12
C GLY A 730 -10.86 -19.01 1.52
N ARG A 731 -11.90 -19.87 1.59
CA ARG A 731 -11.76 -21.32 1.83
C ARG A 731 -11.81 -22.14 0.55
N ASP A 732 -12.71 -21.85 -0.38
CA ASP A 732 -12.81 -22.60 -1.64
C ASP A 732 -11.59 -22.40 -2.55
N GLU A 733 -10.98 -21.21 -2.45
CA GLU A 733 -9.67 -20.93 -3.05
C GLU A 733 -8.55 -21.81 -2.46
N SER A 734 -8.75 -22.43 -1.28
CA SER A 734 -7.79 -23.34 -0.63
C SER A 734 -8.12 -24.83 -0.84
N SER A 735 -9.40 -25.20 -0.95
CA SER A 735 -9.83 -26.59 -1.14
C SER A 735 -9.42 -27.13 -2.52
N ARG A 736 -9.52 -26.28 -3.56
CA ARG A 736 -9.11 -26.61 -4.94
C ARG A 736 -7.62 -26.90 -5.10
N ARG A 737 -6.76 -26.46 -4.16
CA ARG A 737 -5.30 -26.72 -4.19
C ARG A 737 -4.92 -28.17 -3.88
N ASN A 738 -5.83 -28.95 -3.29
CA ASN A 738 -5.56 -30.31 -2.79
C ASN A 738 -6.05 -31.45 -3.70
N THR A 739 -6.57 -31.16 -4.90
CA THR A 739 -7.09 -32.18 -5.83
C THR A 739 -6.48 -32.07 -7.24
N PHE A 740 -5.17 -32.28 -7.34
CA PHE A 740 -4.57 -32.66 -8.63
C PHE A 740 -4.77 -34.17 -8.86
N PRO A 741 -5.23 -34.62 -10.05
CA PRO A 741 -5.20 -36.02 -10.41
C PRO A 741 -3.75 -36.50 -10.54
N ALA A 742 -3.48 -37.75 -10.15
CA ALA A 742 -2.14 -38.31 -10.25
C ALA A 742 -1.65 -38.31 -11.73
N PRO A 743 -0.41 -37.86 -12.01
CA PRO A 743 0.12 -37.89 -13.37
C PRO A 743 0.13 -39.30 -13.94
N LYS A 744 -0.50 -39.49 -15.09
CA LYS A 744 -0.13 -40.56 -16.01
C LYS A 744 1.22 -40.23 -16.66
N ASP A 745 1.78 -41.21 -17.37
CA ASP A 745 2.99 -41.09 -18.19
C ASP A 745 4.31 -40.95 -17.40
N GLN A 746 4.64 -42.01 -16.63
CA GLN A 746 6.03 -42.48 -16.55
C GLN A 746 6.17 -43.73 -17.41
N ILE A 747 6.85 -43.62 -18.56
CA ILE A 747 7.19 -44.75 -19.43
C ILE A 747 8.38 -45.49 -18.80
N ASN A 748 8.14 -46.68 -18.27
CA ASN A 748 9.17 -47.55 -17.71
C ASN A 748 10.02 -48.17 -18.85
N PRO A 749 11.35 -47.94 -18.94
CA PRO A 749 12.15 -48.37 -20.11
C PRO A 749 12.39 -49.89 -20.28
N ASN A 750 11.77 -50.75 -19.48
CA ASN A 750 12.19 -52.16 -19.28
C ASN A 750 11.08 -53.22 -19.42
N GLU A 751 9.99 -52.97 -20.18
CA GLU A 751 9.02 -54.02 -20.55
C GLU A 751 8.75 -54.08 -22.07
N PRO A 752 8.54 -55.28 -22.64
CA PRO A 752 8.27 -55.47 -24.07
C PRO A 752 6.79 -55.22 -24.44
N PRO A 753 6.47 -54.88 -25.71
CA PRO A 753 5.13 -54.45 -26.12
C PRO A 753 4.17 -55.60 -26.49
N SER A 754 2.88 -55.47 -26.14
CA SER A 754 1.81 -56.34 -26.66
C SER A 754 0.40 -55.71 -26.66
N SER A 755 -0.16 -55.52 -27.87
CA SER A 755 -1.58 -55.65 -28.30
C SER A 755 -2.76 -55.05 -27.48
N GLU A 756 -3.48 -54.12 -28.13
CA GLU A 756 -4.94 -54.08 -28.43
C GLU A 756 -6.01 -54.65 -27.44
N GLY A 757 -7.12 -53.91 -27.19
CA GLY A 757 -8.30 -54.50 -26.50
C GLY A 757 -9.49 -53.63 -26.01
N VAL A 758 -10.23 -52.99 -26.93
CA VAL A 758 -11.71 -52.80 -27.01
C VAL A 758 -12.66 -52.94 -25.77
N SER A 759 -13.65 -52.01 -25.68
CA SER A 759 -15.05 -52.10 -25.14
C SER A 759 -15.49 -51.80 -23.68
N ASP A 760 -16.51 -50.92 -23.60
CA ASP A 760 -17.84 -50.98 -22.93
C ASP A 760 -18.14 -50.88 -21.41
N SER A 761 -19.19 -50.08 -21.16
CA SER A 761 -20.35 -50.28 -20.24
C SER A 761 -20.49 -49.49 -18.91
N GLU A 762 -21.73 -49.49 -18.40
CA GLU A 762 -22.36 -48.51 -17.48
C GLU A 762 -22.34 -48.91 -15.96
N PRO A 763 -22.73 -48.00 -15.03
CA PRO A 763 -22.50 -48.18 -13.59
C PRO A 763 -23.68 -48.77 -12.77
N PRO A 764 -23.45 -49.25 -11.53
CA PRO A 764 -24.49 -49.65 -10.57
C PRO A 764 -24.69 -48.68 -9.38
N MET A 765 -25.81 -48.82 -8.66
CA MET A 765 -26.20 -47.97 -7.50
C MET A 765 -25.95 -48.61 -6.12
N LEU A 766 -25.99 -47.77 -5.08
CA LEU A 766 -26.60 -47.95 -3.73
C LEU A 766 -26.60 -49.35 -3.06
N SER A 767 -26.04 -49.42 -1.84
CA SER A 767 -26.67 -50.19 -0.73
C SER A 767 -26.15 -49.74 0.66
N ARG A 768 -26.76 -50.26 1.75
CA ARG A 768 -26.78 -49.67 3.11
C ARG A 768 -26.07 -50.53 4.18
N SER A 769 -25.54 -49.87 5.24
CA SER A 769 -25.60 -50.31 6.67
C SER A 769 -24.83 -51.58 7.12
N PRO A 770 -24.75 -51.93 8.44
CA PRO A 770 -24.66 -51.12 9.69
C PRO A 770 -23.60 -51.66 10.73
N SER A 771 -23.65 -51.17 12.00
CA SER A 771 -23.06 -51.75 13.25
C SER A 771 -21.53 -51.61 13.46
N SER A 772 -20.91 -51.73 14.65
CA SER A 772 -21.22 -51.46 16.10
C SER A 772 -19.91 -51.73 16.93
N ASN A 773 -19.74 -51.62 18.27
CA ASN A 773 -20.54 -51.17 19.43
C ASN A 773 -19.63 -50.85 20.66
N ASN A 774 -20.09 -50.01 21.61
CA ASN A 774 -19.61 -49.87 23.02
C ASN A 774 -18.13 -49.39 23.23
N ASN A 775 -17.65 -48.96 24.42
CA ASN A 775 -18.11 -49.19 25.80
C ASN A 775 -17.72 -48.07 26.83
N GLU A 776 -18.48 -47.98 27.95
CA GLU A 776 -18.19 -47.44 29.32
C GLU A 776 -17.38 -46.12 29.57
N GLY A 777 -17.73 -45.27 30.56
CA GLY A 777 -18.91 -45.26 31.45
C GLY A 777 -18.81 -44.39 32.73
N SER A 778 -19.98 -44.10 33.34
CA SER A 778 -20.21 -43.56 34.71
C SER A 778 -19.82 -42.09 35.01
N PHE A 779 -20.38 -41.37 36.01
CA PHE A 779 -21.39 -41.69 37.06
C PHE A 779 -22.11 -40.41 37.56
N SER A 780 -23.40 -40.51 37.93
CA SER A 780 -24.07 -39.81 39.08
C SER A 780 -24.43 -38.30 39.03
N THR A 781 -25.53 -37.75 39.63
CA THR A 781 -26.92 -38.20 40.00
C THR A 781 -27.77 -36.96 40.42
N THR A 782 -29.06 -36.84 39.99
CA THR A 782 -30.18 -36.01 40.60
C THR A 782 -30.06 -34.47 40.73
N GLN A 783 -31.11 -33.64 40.94
CA GLN A 783 -32.60 -33.78 41.02
C GLN A 783 -33.24 -32.43 40.53
N GLU A 784 -34.24 -32.43 39.62
CA GLU A 784 -35.71 -32.26 39.83
C GLU A 784 -36.29 -30.86 40.14
N LEU A 785 -37.37 -30.52 39.39
CA LEU A 785 -38.52 -29.62 39.70
C LEU A 785 -38.24 -28.11 39.95
N GLY A 786 -39.05 -27.15 39.47
CA GLY A 786 -40.24 -27.18 38.58
C GLY A 786 -41.14 -25.93 38.74
N LYS A 787 -42.07 -25.70 37.79
CA LYS A 787 -43.17 -24.68 37.74
C LYS A 787 -42.84 -23.22 37.34
N ASP A 788 -43.20 -22.89 36.10
CA ASP A 788 -44.33 -22.02 35.66
C ASP A 788 -44.72 -20.68 36.37
N VAL A 789 -45.21 -19.76 35.50
CA VAL A 789 -46.04 -18.53 35.71
C VAL A 789 -45.38 -17.26 36.38
N PRO A 790 -45.87 -16.00 36.15
CA PRO A 790 -45.32 -15.18 35.05
C PRO A 790 -45.05 -13.68 35.38
N ASP A 791 -44.70 -12.93 34.32
CA ASP A 791 -45.01 -11.50 34.04
C ASP A 791 -44.41 -10.33 34.85
N LEU A 792 -44.18 -9.24 34.09
CA LEU A 792 -44.07 -7.82 34.49
C LEU A 792 -42.96 -7.44 35.48
N TYR A 793 -41.87 -6.85 34.96
CA TYR A 793 -41.80 -5.40 34.71
C TYR A 793 -40.73 -5.03 33.67
#